data_AF-A0AAP0GX36-F1
#
_entry.id   AF-A0AAP0GX36-F1
#
_cell.length_a   1.000
_cell.length_b   1.000
_cell.length_c   1.000
_cell.angle_alpha   90.00
_cell.angle_beta   90.00
_cell.angle_gamma   90.00
#
_symmetry.space_group_name_H-M   'P 1'
#
loop_
_entity.id
_entity.type
_entity.pdbx_description
1 polymer ?
#
loop_
_entity_poly.entity_id
_entity_poly.type
_entity_poly.pdbx_seq_one_letter_code
_entity_poly.pdbx_strand_id
1 'polypeptide(L)'
;MGYQRVLGLHLIFFSMFLVAATKYTCLGAQNSTVSCHEPERLALLQFKHSVKDDFNVLSSWVGTDCCSWKGVRCDEATGTVVSLRLRGSNKESQMYNYFEDDHYLVSDKLNANLAELRHLKHLDLSGNDFQGSRIPEFIGTLKQLRYLNLSHARFIGIIPHHIGNLSNLKVLDLSSYNQYHFDGVGSYDLMINDMAWFSCLSSLEHLGLSGIGFLQAKNMEMVLYMIPSLTYLSLRDCGLSNFHLGPHLNSSKILPNIKHLDLSFNNFEGRLPRFLQNMTSLTFLDLSSYNLSLAWNSVNVLNMIPSISELHLCACGLHNSHFSPTYLNLSLHSNIKYLDLEENSIGGRFPSELMNITSLTVLDLKFNNINSSIPVMPNLLKLDVSFNNLENIELVGIWRQCQLKELRLSSNYFGGEMIGPSTNTSECSQYALEMLESDDNLLNGAIPESLRRLSNLRVLNLEFNSFKGLIPKALQRLRSLEVLNLYGNDLTGPIPTFHGKLTTLLLGQNQFSGSIPESLGRLTCLTHLTLSSNWLTGPIPASIGRLASLQEFSVSSNMLNGTIPVSLGQLTKLVVLSLSNNSLEGVVSEANFANLTMLKDMDITSNYKLIFNISHEWIPPFQLRFVQLSSCKILDGFPQWLQTQKKLKILELSNTSLRGILPTWLRKMSAISQIYLSHNQLGGSLKNVPNMYRTSGFESKGYFYLQDNLFNGSIPRSLLCRSTNLIELDVSTNRLHGNIPDCVENLQNIRSLILSSNELSGVLPSSLGNASSSLAWLKLNNNNLNGEIPRDIRNLKSLRVLDLGDNKFSGNIPKWIGENLTSLMILRLHKNTFTGTIPQSLCKCSYLHILDVAHNYLTGSIPHCFGELSGMIDASWLDIHNGSSDYNNLNVIQVMKGMNLKYTKTLDLVFNMDLSSNKLVGEIPGEITTLTLLVGINLSHNNLNGSIPHNIGNMKALNSIDFSDNQFSGTIPPSMAALNFLSYMNLSHNNLSGRIPTGSQLQTLTDPSIYAGNRNLCGAPLPNNCSNHENPPTIAGKNRYKDDNEPKNLWFYLDIMCGFATGFWGIIGVLWFKKQWRKKLFMMAQASVDKVYVAVAVKVSKIKRGRETN
;
A
#
# COMPACT_ATOMS: atom_id res chain seq x y z
N MET A 1 -73.42 38.74 16.44
CA MET A 1 -72.38 37.68 16.39
C MET A 1 -71.07 38.25 15.86
N GLY A 2 -70.27 38.95 16.68
CA GLY A 2 -69.15 39.75 16.17
C GLY A 2 -67.97 39.89 17.13
N TYR A 3 -67.70 38.86 17.94
CA TYR A 3 -66.70 38.90 19.02
C TYR A 3 -65.69 37.73 18.98
N GLN A 4 -65.36 37.22 17.79
CA GLN A 4 -64.33 36.17 17.64
C GLN A 4 -63.26 36.42 16.54
N ARG A 5 -63.31 37.54 15.80
CA ARG A 5 -62.29 37.83 14.76
C ARG A 5 -61.26 38.90 15.09
N VAL A 6 -61.40 39.61 16.20
CA VAL A 6 -60.45 40.68 16.58
C VAL A 6 -59.37 40.19 17.56
N LEU A 7 -59.60 39.10 18.30
CA LEU A 7 -58.62 38.54 19.23
C LEU A 7 -57.49 37.75 18.52
N GLY A 8 -57.76 37.16 17.35
CA GLY A 8 -56.79 36.36 16.60
C GLY A 8 -55.74 37.17 15.83
N LEU A 9 -56.09 38.37 15.35
CA LEU A 9 -55.14 39.23 14.62
C LEU A 9 -54.17 39.98 15.55
N HIS A 10 -54.58 40.29 16.79
CA HIS A 10 -53.67 40.89 17.77
C HIS A 10 -52.64 39.89 18.33
N LEU A 11 -52.98 38.59 18.43
CA LEU A 11 -52.06 37.55 18.89
C LEU A 11 -50.96 37.20 17.87
N ILE A 12 -51.24 37.33 16.57
CA ILE A 12 -50.25 37.08 15.50
C ILE A 12 -49.31 38.27 15.31
N PHE A 13 -49.80 39.51 15.49
CA PHE A 13 -48.93 40.69 15.44
C PHE A 13 -48.04 40.82 16.70
N PHE A 14 -48.51 40.39 17.87
CA PHE A 14 -47.67 40.35 19.08
C PHE A 14 -46.60 39.25 19.04
N SER A 15 -46.87 38.10 18.41
CA SER A 15 -45.88 37.01 18.30
C SER A 15 -44.77 37.32 17.30
N MET A 16 -45.04 38.06 16.22
CA MET A 16 -44.02 38.48 15.25
C MET A 16 -43.08 39.58 15.78
N PHE A 17 -43.50 40.42 16.74
CA PHE A 17 -42.61 41.40 17.37
C PHE A 17 -41.76 40.82 18.52
N LEU A 18 -42.23 39.77 19.19
CA LEU A 18 -41.47 39.09 20.26
C LEU A 18 -40.31 38.21 19.74
N VAL A 19 -40.34 37.79 18.48
CA VAL A 19 -39.23 37.05 17.84
C VAL A 19 -38.18 37.99 17.23
N ALA A 20 -38.53 39.25 16.96
CA ALA A 20 -37.61 40.25 16.38
C ALA A 20 -36.94 41.18 17.40
N ALA A 21 -37.46 41.27 18.64
CA ALA A 21 -36.95 42.18 19.69
C ALA A 21 -36.21 41.51 20.87
N THR A 22 -35.85 40.22 20.76
CA THR A 22 -34.95 39.55 21.73
C THR A 22 -33.48 39.57 21.32
N LYS A 23 -33.15 40.22 20.19
CA LYS A 23 -31.80 40.71 19.91
C LYS A 23 -31.75 42.20 20.23
N TYR A 24 -30.95 42.55 21.23
CA TYR A 24 -30.61 43.91 21.67
C TYR A 24 -31.67 44.64 22.51
N THR A 25 -31.61 44.44 23.83
CA THR A 25 -31.19 45.45 24.84
C THR A 25 -31.79 45.10 26.21
N CYS A 26 -30.99 44.46 27.08
CA CYS A 26 -31.11 44.59 28.53
C CYS A 26 -29.82 45.26 29.02
N LEU A 27 -29.89 46.57 29.28
CA LEU A 27 -28.97 47.27 30.17
C LEU A 27 -29.59 47.16 31.57
N GLY A 28 -28.99 46.32 32.42
CA GLY A 28 -29.43 46.18 33.81
C GLY A 28 -29.14 44.82 34.46
N ALA A 29 -27.86 44.46 34.58
CA ALA A 29 -27.25 43.75 35.72
C ALA A 29 -25.80 43.41 35.35
N GLN A 30 -24.83 43.87 36.15
CA GLN A 30 -23.52 43.24 36.17
C GLN A 30 -23.72 41.80 36.68
N ASN A 31 -23.91 40.85 35.76
CA ASN A 31 -23.56 39.47 36.04
C ASN A 31 -22.05 39.39 35.83
N SER A 32 -21.31 39.31 36.93
CA SER A 32 -19.93 38.84 36.92
C SER A 32 -19.88 37.53 36.14
N THR A 33 -19.32 37.52 34.93
CA THR A 33 -18.97 36.28 34.25
C THR A 33 -17.98 35.57 35.14
N VAL A 34 -18.40 34.48 35.77
CA VAL A 34 -17.56 33.69 36.65
C VAL A 34 -16.45 33.08 35.79
N SER A 35 -15.28 33.70 35.82
CA SER A 35 -14.11 33.30 35.03
C SER A 35 -13.45 32.08 35.66
N CYS A 36 -12.80 31.25 34.83
CA CYS A 36 -12.00 30.13 35.29
C CYS A 36 -11.04 30.51 36.42
N HIS A 37 -10.98 29.68 37.46
CA HIS A 37 -10.11 29.88 38.61
C HIS A 37 -8.62 29.81 38.19
N GLU A 38 -7.86 30.86 38.48
CA GLU A 38 -6.53 31.08 37.89
C GLU A 38 -5.51 29.94 38.15
N PRO A 39 -5.39 29.36 39.36
CA PRO A 39 -4.59 28.16 39.60
C PRO A 39 -4.94 26.95 38.72
N GLU A 40 -6.24 26.71 38.48
CA GLU A 40 -6.69 25.57 37.66
C GLU A 40 -6.39 25.83 36.17
N ARG A 41 -6.54 27.08 35.71
CA ARG A 41 -6.10 27.51 34.38
C ARG A 41 -4.60 27.29 34.18
N LEU A 42 -3.77 27.68 35.14
CA LEU A 42 -2.32 27.51 35.07
C LEU A 42 -1.92 26.02 35.02
N ALA A 43 -2.59 25.17 35.79
CA ALA A 43 -2.39 23.72 35.75
C ALA A 43 -2.72 23.13 34.37
N LEU A 44 -3.82 23.54 33.75
CA LEU A 44 -4.19 23.13 32.40
C LEU A 44 -3.18 23.62 31.35
N LEU A 45 -2.71 24.87 31.46
CA LEU A 45 -1.66 25.36 30.56
C LEU A 45 -0.36 24.57 30.71
N GLN A 46 0.04 24.20 31.92
CA GLN A 46 1.21 23.36 32.14
C GLN A 46 1.04 21.96 31.54
N PHE A 47 -0.15 21.37 31.66
CA PHE A 47 -0.49 20.14 30.95
C PHE A 47 -0.35 20.28 29.43
N LYS A 48 -0.89 21.36 28.85
CA LYS A 48 -0.75 21.66 27.41
C LYS A 48 0.71 21.76 26.96
N HIS A 49 1.58 22.36 27.77
CA HIS A 49 3.01 22.46 27.44
C HIS A 49 3.76 21.13 27.56
N SER A 50 3.25 20.17 28.36
CA SER A 50 3.89 18.86 28.51
C SER A 50 3.52 17.85 27.43
N VAL A 51 2.46 18.08 26.64
CA VAL A 51 2.01 17.14 25.61
C VAL A 51 2.38 17.60 24.21
N LYS A 52 2.75 16.66 23.36
CA LYS A 52 2.90 16.86 21.91
C LYS A 52 1.53 16.69 21.25
N ASP A 53 1.02 17.79 20.71
CA ASP A 53 -0.30 17.89 20.07
C ASP A 53 -0.16 17.96 18.54
N ASP A 54 0.25 16.85 17.92
CA ASP A 54 0.44 16.77 16.46
C ASP A 54 -0.87 16.94 15.68
N PHE A 55 -2.03 16.86 16.34
CA PHE A 55 -3.35 16.90 15.71
C PHE A 55 -4.19 18.13 16.10
N ASN A 56 -3.58 19.10 16.78
CA ASN A 56 -4.22 20.35 17.19
C ASN A 56 -5.48 20.15 18.08
N VAL A 57 -5.52 19.09 18.89
CA VAL A 57 -6.59 18.76 19.84
C VAL A 57 -6.78 19.89 20.86
N LEU A 58 -5.69 20.51 21.31
CA LEU A 58 -5.66 21.58 22.30
C LEU A 58 -5.58 22.99 21.68
N SER A 59 -5.88 23.11 20.38
CA SER A 59 -5.85 24.39 19.65
C SER A 59 -6.75 25.47 20.25
N SER A 60 -7.90 25.09 20.82
CA SER A 60 -8.83 26.01 21.49
C SER A 60 -8.35 26.54 22.84
N TRP A 61 -7.28 25.99 23.42
CA TRP A 61 -6.79 26.36 24.75
C TRP A 61 -5.96 27.65 24.68
N VAL A 62 -6.65 28.77 24.48
CA VAL A 62 -6.10 30.14 24.39
C VAL A 62 -6.99 31.12 25.17
N GLY A 63 -6.40 32.21 25.67
CA GLY A 63 -7.13 33.24 26.42
C GLY A 63 -7.17 33.03 27.94
N THR A 64 -8.02 33.80 28.62
CA THR A 64 -8.10 33.88 30.09
C THR A 64 -9.21 33.00 30.69
N ASP A 65 -10.21 32.65 29.91
CA ASP A 65 -11.32 31.82 30.38
C ASP A 65 -11.18 30.36 29.93
N CYS A 66 -10.60 29.53 30.80
CA CYS A 66 -10.41 28.11 30.51
C CYS A 66 -11.73 27.32 30.38
N CYS A 67 -12.85 27.87 30.87
CA CYS A 67 -14.15 27.21 30.80
C CYS A 67 -14.73 27.18 29.38
N SER A 68 -14.17 27.99 28.47
CA SER A 68 -14.49 28.00 27.04
C SER A 68 -13.67 26.99 26.22
N TRP A 69 -12.66 26.35 26.82
CA TRP A 69 -11.74 25.47 26.11
C TRP A 69 -12.38 24.12 25.78
N LYS A 70 -12.16 23.63 24.56
CA LYS A 70 -12.64 22.31 24.14
C LYS A 70 -12.08 21.24 25.09
N GLY A 71 -12.98 20.43 25.66
CA GLY A 71 -12.63 19.37 26.61
C GLY A 71 -12.64 19.81 28.07
N VAL A 72 -12.76 21.10 28.39
CA VAL A 72 -12.87 21.60 29.77
C VAL A 72 -14.32 21.98 30.08
N ARG A 73 -14.83 21.59 31.25
CA ARG A 73 -16.13 22.07 31.76
C ARG A 73 -15.97 22.55 33.19
N CYS A 74 -16.51 23.73 33.47
CA CYS A 74 -16.53 24.32 34.80
C CYS A 74 -17.91 24.24 35.47
N ASP A 75 -17.94 24.43 36.78
CA ASP A 75 -19.15 24.71 37.55
C ASP A 75 -19.69 26.11 37.19
N GLU A 76 -20.99 26.20 36.92
CA GLU A 76 -21.63 27.43 36.45
C GLU A 76 -21.70 28.52 37.53
N ALA A 77 -21.61 28.17 38.82
CA ALA A 77 -21.66 29.10 39.92
C ALA A 77 -20.27 29.54 40.41
N THR A 78 -19.27 28.64 40.36
CA THR A 78 -17.93 28.90 40.94
C THR A 78 -16.81 29.03 39.91
N GLY A 79 -17.02 28.67 38.64
CA GLY A 79 -15.99 28.73 37.60
C GLY A 79 -14.83 27.74 37.79
N THR A 80 -14.98 26.77 38.70
CA THR A 80 -13.98 25.73 38.94
C THR A 80 -14.15 24.57 37.98
N VAL A 81 -13.05 23.97 37.55
CA VAL A 81 -13.00 22.88 36.58
C VAL A 81 -13.54 21.60 37.23
N VAL A 82 -14.65 21.09 36.69
CA VAL A 82 -15.32 19.88 37.16
C VAL A 82 -15.18 18.70 36.19
N SER A 83 -14.83 18.95 34.93
CA SER A 83 -14.60 17.91 33.93
C SER A 83 -13.45 18.25 33.00
N LEU A 84 -12.61 17.25 32.73
CA LEU A 84 -11.57 17.27 31.70
C LEU A 84 -11.76 16.04 30.80
N ARG A 85 -12.05 16.27 29.51
CA ARG A 85 -12.31 15.25 28.50
C ARG A 85 -11.42 15.47 27.29
N LEU A 86 -10.37 14.66 27.20
CA LEU A 86 -9.36 14.71 26.15
C LEU A 86 -9.16 13.34 25.51
N ARG A 87 -10.26 12.65 25.21
CA ARG A 87 -10.22 11.35 24.56
C ARG A 87 -9.56 11.43 23.17
N GLY A 88 -8.58 10.58 22.92
CA GLY A 88 -7.98 10.38 21.61
C GLY A 88 -8.76 9.40 20.74
N SER A 89 -8.50 9.40 19.43
CA SER A 89 -9.10 8.44 18.50
C SER A 89 -8.51 7.05 18.69
N ASN A 90 -9.37 6.06 18.92
CA ASN A 90 -8.97 4.66 19.13
C ASN A 90 -8.52 4.02 17.79
N LYS A 91 -7.56 3.10 17.84
CA LYS A 91 -7.02 2.39 16.67
C LYS A 91 -7.79 1.12 16.26
N GLU A 92 -8.93 0.82 16.89
CA GLU A 92 -9.60 -0.48 16.73
C GLU A 92 -10.96 -0.45 16.01
N SER A 93 -11.43 0.71 15.54
CA SER A 93 -12.56 0.75 14.61
C SER A 93 -12.13 0.43 13.16
N GLN A 94 -11.92 -0.86 12.92
CA GLN A 94 -12.23 -1.55 11.66
C GLN A 94 -11.24 -1.47 10.48
N MET A 95 -10.91 -2.69 10.05
CA MET A 95 -10.15 -3.19 8.91
C MET A 95 -10.60 -2.72 7.50
N TYR A 96 -11.46 -1.70 7.38
CA TYR A 96 -11.90 -1.16 6.08
C TYR A 96 -11.91 0.38 5.96
N ASN A 97 -11.55 1.12 7.02
CA ASN A 97 -11.47 2.58 6.93
C ASN A 97 -10.00 3.04 6.91
N TYR A 98 -9.47 3.27 5.71
CA TYR A 98 -8.17 3.95 5.50
C TYR A 98 -8.11 5.40 6.05
N PHE A 99 -9.18 5.89 6.71
CA PHE A 99 -9.43 7.33 6.90
C PHE A 99 -10.01 7.76 8.25
N GLU A 100 -9.87 6.98 9.34
CA GLU A 100 -10.03 7.62 10.66
C GLU A 100 -8.79 8.48 10.95
N ASP A 101 -8.99 9.80 10.95
CA ASP A 101 -7.99 10.74 11.38
C ASP A 101 -7.58 10.43 12.82
N ASP A 102 -6.39 9.87 12.98
CA ASP A 102 -5.69 9.80 14.26
C ASP A 102 -5.70 11.20 14.91
N HIS A 103 -6.33 11.37 16.07
CA HIS A 103 -6.31 12.58 16.89
C HIS A 103 -6.02 12.16 18.33
N TYR A 104 -4.74 12.07 18.70
CA TYR A 104 -4.31 11.70 20.05
C TYR A 104 -3.18 12.60 20.54
N LEU A 105 -3.09 12.79 21.85
CA LEU A 105 -1.99 13.49 22.51
C LEU A 105 -0.86 12.51 22.78
N VAL A 106 0.39 12.96 22.57
CA VAL A 106 1.58 12.17 22.91
C VAL A 106 2.32 12.81 24.06
N SER A 107 2.70 12.05 25.09
CA SER A 107 3.46 12.54 26.23
C SER A 107 4.37 11.46 26.81
N ASP A 108 5.52 11.84 27.33
CA ASP A 108 6.43 10.92 28.04
C ASP A 108 5.95 10.57 29.45
N LYS A 109 5.03 11.37 30.01
CA LYS A 109 4.35 11.15 31.30
C LYS A 109 3.09 11.99 31.44
N LEU A 110 2.22 11.62 32.37
CA LEU A 110 1.09 12.47 32.76
C LEU A 110 1.56 13.58 33.74
N ASN A 111 1.20 14.83 33.43
CA ASN A 111 1.64 16.01 34.20
C ASN A 111 1.05 16.03 35.62
N ALA A 112 1.91 16.13 36.64
CA ALA A 112 1.52 16.12 38.05
C ALA A 112 0.67 17.33 38.48
N ASN A 113 0.75 18.44 37.75
CA ASN A 113 0.03 19.67 38.09
C ASN A 113 -1.49 19.55 37.91
N LEU A 114 -1.96 18.50 37.22
CA LEU A 114 -3.38 18.14 37.20
C LEU A 114 -3.94 17.85 38.61
N ALA A 115 -3.10 17.58 39.61
CA ALA A 115 -3.51 17.46 41.02
C ALA A 115 -4.14 18.75 41.58
N GLU A 116 -3.88 19.92 40.98
CA GLU A 116 -4.48 21.20 41.40
C GLU A 116 -5.97 21.30 41.05
N LEU A 117 -6.49 20.44 40.17
CA LEU A 117 -7.92 20.38 39.82
C LEU A 117 -8.73 19.65 40.90
N ARG A 118 -8.71 20.15 42.15
CA ARG A 118 -9.26 19.46 43.32
C ARG A 118 -10.78 19.25 43.28
N HIS A 119 -11.49 20.01 42.45
CA HIS A 119 -12.93 19.92 42.23
C HIS A 119 -13.32 19.00 41.07
N LEU A 120 -12.33 18.33 40.45
CA LEU A 120 -12.56 17.50 39.28
C LEU A 120 -13.43 16.30 39.64
N LYS A 121 -14.55 16.17 38.93
CA LYS A 121 -15.51 15.06 39.06
C LYS A 121 -15.37 14.06 37.92
N HIS A 122 -14.80 14.47 36.79
CA HIS A 122 -14.71 13.65 35.57
C HIS A 122 -13.38 13.87 34.86
N LEU A 123 -12.59 12.81 34.74
CA LEU A 123 -11.31 12.79 34.02
C LEU A 123 -11.33 11.69 32.96
N ASP A 124 -11.22 12.08 31.69
CA ASP A 124 -11.11 11.17 30.55
C ASP A 124 -9.88 11.54 29.70
N LEU A 125 -8.87 10.66 29.76
CA LEU A 125 -7.64 10.73 28.97
C LEU A 125 -7.49 9.49 28.07
N SER A 126 -8.58 8.77 27.82
CA SER A 126 -8.56 7.54 27.05
C SER A 126 -8.06 7.74 25.61
N GLY A 127 -7.47 6.70 25.01
CA GLY A 127 -7.03 6.73 23.60
C GLY A 127 -5.88 7.68 23.27
N ASN A 128 -5.13 8.16 24.28
CA ASN A 128 -3.91 8.94 24.08
C ASN A 128 -2.65 8.06 24.08
N ASP A 129 -1.45 8.63 23.84
CA ASP A 129 -0.18 7.90 23.91
C ASP A 129 0.73 8.50 24.98
N PHE A 130 0.67 7.95 26.20
CA PHE A 130 1.56 8.32 27.30
C PHE A 130 2.88 7.51 27.33
N GLN A 131 3.28 6.96 26.18
CA GLN A 131 4.59 6.39 25.86
C GLN A 131 5.17 5.39 26.88
N GLY A 132 4.33 4.58 27.51
CA GLY A 132 4.79 3.63 28.52
C GLY A 132 5.22 4.30 29.83
N SER A 133 4.58 5.39 30.21
CA SER A 133 4.69 5.93 31.56
C SER A 133 3.82 5.15 32.55
N ARG A 134 4.12 5.27 33.85
CA ARG A 134 3.27 4.69 34.90
C ARG A 134 2.10 5.60 35.21
N ILE A 135 0.96 5.02 35.59
CA ILE A 135 -0.18 5.79 36.12
C ILE A 135 0.28 6.52 37.40
N PRO A 136 0.17 7.85 37.48
CA PRO A 136 0.65 8.60 38.63
C PRO A 136 -0.20 8.41 39.90
N GLU A 137 0.46 8.36 41.05
CA GLU A 137 -0.19 8.22 42.37
C GLU A 137 -1.07 9.42 42.74
N PHE A 138 -0.77 10.62 42.22
CA PHE A 138 -1.51 11.84 42.55
C PHE A 138 -2.99 11.75 42.17
N ILE A 139 -3.37 10.88 41.23
CA ILE A 139 -4.78 10.69 40.84
C ILE A 139 -5.62 10.33 42.08
N GLY A 140 -5.06 9.59 43.04
CA GLY A 140 -5.72 9.26 44.31
C GLY A 140 -6.00 10.45 45.23
N THR A 141 -5.47 11.64 44.93
CA THR A 141 -5.73 12.89 45.68
C THR A 141 -7.00 13.60 45.23
N LEU A 142 -7.53 13.29 44.04
CA LEU A 142 -8.73 13.91 43.45
C LEU A 142 -10.03 13.37 44.07
N LYS A 143 -10.27 13.64 45.36
CA LYS A 143 -11.36 13.01 46.15
C LYS A 143 -12.78 13.21 45.63
N GLN A 144 -13.01 14.20 44.76
CA GLN A 144 -14.32 14.47 44.15
C GLN A 144 -14.59 13.66 42.89
N LEU A 145 -13.60 12.89 42.41
CA LEU A 145 -13.70 12.17 41.15
C LEU A 145 -14.80 11.10 41.23
N ARG A 146 -15.68 11.13 40.23
CA ARG A 146 -16.78 10.17 40.01
C ARG A 146 -16.56 9.33 38.76
N TYR A 147 -15.75 9.82 37.82
CA TYR A 147 -15.45 9.17 36.57
C TYR A 147 -13.95 9.30 36.26
N LEU A 148 -13.28 8.17 36.07
CA LEU A 148 -11.89 8.08 35.65
C LEU A 148 -11.78 7.11 34.48
N ASN A 149 -11.36 7.61 33.32
CA ASN A 149 -11.04 6.79 32.16
C ASN A 149 -9.62 7.07 31.68
N LEU A 150 -8.75 6.06 31.80
CA LEU A 150 -7.37 6.06 31.32
C LEU A 150 -7.13 4.93 30.30
N SER A 151 -8.22 4.37 29.75
CA SER A 151 -8.14 3.22 28.86
C SER A 151 -7.38 3.55 27.57
N HIS A 152 -6.69 2.54 27.03
CA HIS A 152 -5.99 2.61 25.74
C HIS A 152 -5.01 3.79 25.64
N ALA A 153 -4.45 4.20 26.78
CA ALA A 153 -3.61 5.39 26.89
C ALA A 153 -2.10 5.09 26.90
N ARG A 154 -1.70 3.82 26.65
CA ARG A 154 -0.31 3.30 26.67
C ARG A 154 0.42 3.56 28.00
N PHE A 155 -0.27 3.45 29.13
CA PHE A 155 0.38 3.36 30.44
C PHE A 155 0.93 1.95 30.68
N ILE A 156 2.04 1.82 31.40
CA ILE A 156 2.62 0.52 31.78
C ILE A 156 2.86 0.42 33.30
N GLY A 157 3.12 -0.79 33.77
CA GLY A 157 3.51 -1.10 35.13
C GLY A 157 2.34 -1.42 36.05
N ILE A 158 2.60 -1.39 37.35
CA ILE A 158 1.61 -1.77 38.38
C ILE A 158 0.64 -0.61 38.60
N ILE A 159 -0.66 -0.92 38.62
CA ILE A 159 -1.72 0.07 38.91
C ILE A 159 -1.56 0.55 40.38
N PRO A 160 -1.51 1.87 40.63
CA PRO A 160 -1.27 2.39 41.97
C PRO A 160 -2.50 2.18 42.88
N HIS A 161 -2.29 1.53 44.03
CA HIS A 161 -3.32 1.31 45.07
C HIS A 161 -3.97 2.61 45.59
N HIS A 162 -3.30 3.77 45.41
CA HIS A 162 -3.82 5.10 45.73
C HIS A 162 -5.17 5.43 45.05
N ILE A 163 -5.48 4.79 43.91
CA ILE A 163 -6.79 4.91 43.25
C ILE A 163 -7.91 4.43 44.18
N GLY A 164 -7.65 3.46 45.07
CA GLY A 164 -8.58 3.00 46.10
C GLY A 164 -9.04 4.09 47.07
N ASN A 165 -8.32 5.22 47.16
CA ASN A 165 -8.72 6.34 48.00
C ASN A 165 -9.84 7.22 47.40
N LEU A 166 -10.39 6.85 46.23
CA LEU A 166 -11.43 7.57 45.51
C LEU A 166 -12.83 6.98 45.81
N SER A 167 -13.29 7.07 47.05
CA SER A 167 -14.55 6.44 47.50
C SER A 167 -15.83 6.92 46.79
N ASN A 168 -15.80 8.08 46.13
CA ASN A 168 -16.91 8.64 45.33
C ASN A 168 -16.92 8.14 43.88
N LEU A 169 -15.94 7.34 43.48
CA LEU A 169 -15.77 6.89 42.11
C LEU A 169 -16.90 5.94 41.71
N LYS A 170 -17.57 6.25 40.61
CA LYS A 170 -18.64 5.43 40.01
C LYS A 170 -18.17 4.67 38.78
N VAL A 171 -17.26 5.27 38.01
CA VAL A 171 -16.70 4.68 36.79
C VAL A 171 -15.18 4.67 36.89
N LEU A 172 -14.59 3.49 36.74
CA LEU A 172 -13.16 3.27 36.60
C LEU A 172 -12.91 2.42 35.36
N ASP A 173 -12.22 2.98 34.38
CA ASP A 173 -11.82 2.27 33.17
C ASP A 173 -10.31 2.43 32.95
N LEU A 174 -9.60 1.31 33.07
CA LEU A 174 -8.15 1.19 32.93
C LEU A 174 -7.76 0.24 31.80
N SER A 175 -8.70 -0.10 30.92
CA SER A 175 -8.53 -1.11 29.88
C SER A 175 -7.32 -0.81 28.99
N SER A 176 -6.55 -1.82 28.57
CA SER A 176 -5.36 -1.67 27.73
C SER A 176 -5.41 -2.59 26.51
N TYR A 177 -4.58 -2.31 25.52
CA TYR A 177 -4.35 -3.22 24.40
C TYR A 177 -3.18 -4.16 24.73
N ASN A 178 -3.33 -5.45 24.47
CA ASN A 178 -2.18 -6.32 24.31
C ASN A 178 -1.62 -6.14 22.90
N GLN A 179 -0.39 -5.63 22.78
CA GLN A 179 0.34 -5.80 21.52
C GLN A 179 0.82 -7.24 21.45
N TYR A 180 0.34 -7.99 20.46
CA TYR A 180 1.02 -9.21 20.02
C TYR A 180 2.41 -8.81 19.52
N HIS A 181 3.39 -8.73 20.42
CA HIS A 181 4.79 -8.67 20.04
C HIS A 181 5.14 -10.00 19.37
N PHE A 182 5.75 -9.92 18.19
CA PHE A 182 6.18 -11.04 17.34
C PHE A 182 7.17 -12.02 18.00
N ASP A 183 7.47 -11.85 19.29
CA ASP A 183 8.46 -12.60 20.05
C ASP A 183 7.84 -13.74 20.89
N GLY A 184 6.53 -13.97 20.79
CA GLY A 184 5.87 -15.17 21.33
C GLY A 184 5.72 -15.24 22.86
N VAL A 185 6.00 -14.15 23.59
CA VAL A 185 5.75 -14.05 25.03
C VAL A 185 4.87 -12.82 25.29
N GLY A 186 3.57 -13.04 25.50
CA GLY A 186 2.61 -11.96 25.78
C GLY A 186 2.97 -11.24 27.07
N SER A 187 3.36 -9.97 26.96
CA SER A 187 3.64 -9.09 28.09
C SER A 187 2.53 -8.05 28.20
N TYR A 188 1.80 -8.07 29.31
CA TYR A 188 0.77 -7.07 29.60
C TYR A 188 1.41 -5.73 29.99
N ASP A 189 0.94 -4.65 29.39
CA ASP A 189 1.39 -3.29 29.70
C ASP A 189 1.08 -2.91 31.15
N LEU A 190 -0.18 -3.08 31.58
CA LEU A 190 -0.63 -2.84 32.95
C LEU A 190 -0.80 -4.14 33.73
N MET A 191 -0.45 -4.10 35.01
CA MET A 191 -0.53 -5.26 35.92
C MET A 191 -1.21 -4.90 37.25
N ILE A 192 -1.92 -5.87 37.82
CA ILE A 192 -2.43 -5.80 39.20
C ILE A 192 -1.74 -6.86 40.05
N ASN A 193 -1.25 -6.46 41.23
CA ASN A 193 -0.60 -7.36 42.20
C ASN A 193 -1.52 -7.78 43.36
N ASP A 194 -2.47 -6.93 43.76
CA ASP A 194 -3.46 -7.21 44.80
C ASP A 194 -4.75 -6.42 44.53
N MET A 195 -5.90 -7.10 44.67
CA MET A 195 -7.22 -6.50 44.47
C MET A 195 -7.83 -5.92 45.77
N ALA A 196 -7.17 -6.05 46.92
CA ALA A 196 -7.75 -5.62 48.21
C ALA A 196 -8.17 -4.13 48.26
N TRP A 197 -7.46 -3.24 47.57
CA TRP A 197 -7.76 -1.79 47.56
C TRP A 197 -9.06 -1.44 46.81
N PHE A 198 -9.61 -2.35 46.01
CA PHE A 198 -10.95 -2.17 45.40
C PHE A 198 -12.07 -2.17 46.43
N SER A 199 -11.87 -2.79 47.60
CA SER A 199 -12.85 -2.79 48.69
C SER A 199 -13.17 -1.38 49.21
N CYS A 200 -12.28 -0.40 48.97
CA CYS A 200 -12.48 0.99 49.33
C CYS A 200 -13.34 1.78 48.32
N LEU A 201 -13.64 1.21 47.15
CA LEU A 201 -14.43 1.82 46.07
C LEU A 201 -15.91 1.45 46.16
N SER A 202 -16.53 1.71 47.31
CA SER A 202 -17.91 1.27 47.61
C SER A 202 -19.00 1.86 46.72
N SER A 203 -18.73 2.96 46.01
CA SER A 203 -19.66 3.61 45.08
C SER A 203 -19.54 3.16 43.63
N LEU A 204 -18.64 2.20 43.34
CA LEU A 204 -18.26 1.84 41.97
C LEU A 204 -19.37 1.05 41.26
N GLU A 205 -19.86 1.59 40.15
CA GLU A 205 -20.94 1.01 39.34
C GLU A 205 -20.40 0.36 38.05
N HIS A 206 -19.26 0.84 37.53
CA HIS A 206 -18.62 0.38 36.29
C HIS A 206 -17.11 0.19 36.49
N LEU A 207 -16.63 -1.01 36.17
CA LEU A 207 -15.22 -1.39 36.23
C LEU A 207 -14.76 -2.04 34.90
N GLY A 208 -13.91 -1.33 34.16
CA GLY A 208 -13.26 -1.81 32.94
C GLY A 208 -11.78 -2.12 33.22
N LEU A 209 -11.39 -3.38 33.09
CA LEU A 209 -10.03 -3.86 33.34
C LEU A 209 -9.50 -4.73 32.19
N SER A 210 -10.05 -4.59 30.98
CA SER A 210 -9.67 -5.42 29.84
C SER A 210 -8.18 -5.26 29.49
N GLY A 211 -7.48 -6.32 29.09
CA GLY A 211 -6.08 -6.25 28.68
C GLY A 211 -5.08 -6.03 29.82
N ILE A 212 -5.48 -6.28 31.08
CA ILE A 212 -4.63 -6.11 32.27
C ILE A 212 -4.14 -7.47 32.75
N GLY A 213 -2.85 -7.60 33.05
CA GLY A 213 -2.25 -8.87 33.46
C GLY A 213 -2.52 -9.24 34.93
N PHE A 214 -3.02 -10.46 35.17
CA PHE A 214 -3.35 -11.01 36.50
C PHE A 214 -2.47 -12.18 36.99
N LEU A 215 -1.41 -12.56 36.26
CA LEU A 215 -0.66 -13.83 36.45
C LEU A 215 -0.22 -14.19 37.89
N GLN A 216 -0.17 -13.24 38.84
CA GLN A 216 0.14 -13.48 40.26
C GLN A 216 -0.72 -12.64 41.24
N ALA A 217 -1.86 -12.11 40.79
CA ALA A 217 -2.69 -11.21 41.60
C ALA A 217 -3.34 -11.96 42.78
N LYS A 218 -3.21 -11.42 44.00
CA LYS A 218 -3.93 -11.94 45.17
C LYS A 218 -5.36 -11.40 45.23
N ASN A 219 -6.26 -12.20 45.79
CA ASN A 219 -7.65 -11.82 46.08
C ASN A 219 -8.48 -11.43 44.84
N MET A 220 -8.18 -11.98 43.67
CA MET A 220 -8.87 -11.65 42.41
C MET A 220 -10.38 -11.85 42.51
N GLU A 221 -10.80 -12.92 43.17
CA GLU A 221 -12.18 -13.30 43.38
C GLU A 221 -13.01 -12.24 44.12
N MET A 222 -12.38 -11.34 44.88
CA MET A 222 -13.05 -10.26 45.61
C MET A 222 -13.87 -9.34 44.71
N VAL A 223 -13.46 -9.14 43.46
CA VAL A 223 -14.16 -8.25 42.52
C VAL A 223 -15.61 -8.69 42.27
N LEU A 224 -15.89 -9.99 42.41
CA LEU A 224 -17.22 -10.57 42.17
C LEU A 224 -18.18 -10.50 43.37
N TYR A 225 -17.70 -10.14 44.57
CA TYR A 225 -18.52 -10.09 45.79
C TYR A 225 -18.35 -8.85 46.68
N MET A 226 -17.28 -8.07 46.55
CA MET A 226 -16.98 -6.98 47.49
C MET A 226 -17.59 -5.61 47.16
N ILE A 227 -18.00 -5.37 45.92
CA ILE A 227 -18.48 -4.06 45.46
C ILE A 227 -19.99 -4.13 45.16
N PRO A 228 -20.88 -4.03 46.16
CA PRO A 228 -22.31 -4.29 45.98
C PRO A 228 -23.02 -3.37 44.98
N SER A 229 -22.44 -2.21 44.66
CA SER A 229 -22.93 -1.25 43.67
C SER A 229 -22.58 -1.60 42.22
N LEU A 230 -21.73 -2.60 41.98
CA LEU A 230 -21.20 -2.91 40.65
C LEU A 230 -22.28 -3.47 39.72
N THR A 231 -22.40 -2.86 38.53
CA THR A 231 -23.36 -3.25 37.49
C THR A 231 -22.69 -3.63 36.17
N TYR A 232 -21.46 -3.16 35.93
CA TYR A 232 -20.65 -3.45 34.74
C TYR A 232 -19.26 -3.91 35.15
N LEU A 233 -18.85 -5.06 34.62
CA LEU A 233 -17.51 -5.62 34.80
C LEU A 233 -16.99 -6.18 33.47
N SER A 234 -15.86 -5.68 32.99
CA SER A 234 -15.11 -6.32 31.90
C SER A 234 -13.72 -6.76 32.38
N LEU A 235 -13.43 -8.03 32.16
CA LEU A 235 -12.15 -8.70 32.41
C LEU A 235 -11.64 -9.38 31.13
N ARG A 236 -11.96 -8.81 29.97
CA ARG A 236 -11.51 -9.32 28.66
C ARG A 236 -9.99 -9.36 28.56
N ASP A 237 -9.44 -10.42 27.96
CA ASP A 237 -7.99 -10.53 27.69
C ASP A 237 -7.10 -10.22 28.91
N CYS A 238 -7.40 -10.85 30.04
CA CYS A 238 -6.69 -10.64 31.31
C CYS A 238 -5.75 -11.80 31.67
N GLY A 239 -5.61 -12.78 30.76
CA GLY A 239 -4.87 -14.02 31.00
C GLY A 239 -5.52 -14.93 32.04
N LEU A 240 -6.82 -14.76 32.28
CA LEU A 240 -7.56 -15.55 33.26
C LEU A 240 -7.75 -16.97 32.77
N SER A 241 -7.92 -17.89 33.70
CA SER A 241 -8.17 -19.31 33.44
C SER A 241 -9.08 -19.88 34.51
N ASN A 242 -9.50 -21.13 34.34
CA ASN A 242 -10.34 -21.84 35.31
C ASN A 242 -9.77 -21.86 36.74
N PHE A 243 -8.46 -21.69 36.93
CA PHE A 243 -7.85 -21.58 38.26
C PHE A 243 -8.31 -20.33 39.02
N HIS A 244 -8.45 -19.21 38.33
CA HIS A 244 -8.76 -17.91 38.92
C HIS A 244 -10.24 -17.76 39.30
N LEU A 245 -11.14 -18.37 38.53
CA LEU A 245 -12.60 -18.30 38.70
C LEU A 245 -13.25 -19.66 38.98
N GLY A 246 -12.46 -20.62 39.46
CA GLY A 246 -12.80 -22.04 39.53
C GLY A 246 -13.88 -22.44 40.55
N PRO A 247 -14.12 -23.76 40.71
CA PRO A 247 -15.22 -24.32 41.51
C PRO A 247 -15.15 -24.05 43.02
N HIS A 248 -14.07 -23.44 43.50
CA HIS A 248 -13.86 -23.07 44.91
C HIS A 248 -14.50 -21.73 45.30
N LEU A 249 -14.97 -20.94 44.34
CA LEU A 249 -15.73 -19.72 44.62
C LEU A 249 -17.06 -20.07 45.29
N ASN A 250 -17.24 -19.59 46.53
CA ASN A 250 -18.49 -19.76 47.26
C ASN A 250 -19.60 -18.91 46.60
N SER A 251 -20.38 -19.56 45.72
CA SER A 251 -21.47 -18.96 44.93
C SER A 251 -22.45 -18.10 45.73
N SER A 252 -22.62 -18.34 47.04
CA SER A 252 -23.52 -17.59 47.93
C SER A 252 -23.10 -16.14 48.21
N LYS A 253 -21.86 -15.74 47.89
CA LYS A 253 -21.34 -14.39 48.15
C LYS A 253 -21.42 -13.44 46.94
N ILE A 254 -21.71 -13.95 45.75
CA ILE A 254 -21.56 -13.20 44.50
C ILE A 254 -22.69 -12.18 44.31
N LEU A 255 -22.34 -11.02 43.77
CA LEU A 255 -23.24 -9.89 43.65
C LEU A 255 -24.34 -10.15 42.62
N PRO A 256 -25.63 -10.11 43.01
CA PRO A 256 -26.75 -10.30 42.08
C PRO A 256 -26.98 -9.07 41.17
N ASN A 257 -26.28 -7.96 41.39
CA ASN A 257 -26.53 -6.65 40.74
C ASN A 257 -25.81 -6.46 39.40
N ILE A 258 -24.84 -7.34 39.05
CA ILE A 258 -24.11 -7.24 37.79
C ILE A 258 -25.06 -7.46 36.62
N LYS A 259 -25.07 -6.51 35.67
CA LYS A 259 -25.90 -6.51 34.46
C LYS A 259 -25.09 -6.81 33.21
N HIS A 260 -23.83 -6.38 33.17
CA HIS A 260 -22.91 -6.57 32.06
C HIS A 260 -21.65 -7.26 32.57
N LEU A 261 -21.37 -8.45 32.03
CA LEU A 261 -20.17 -9.23 32.35
C LEU A 261 -19.47 -9.65 31.06
N ASP A 262 -18.22 -9.23 30.91
CA ASP A 262 -17.36 -9.59 29.79
C ASP A 262 -16.14 -10.37 30.31
N LEU A 263 -16.03 -11.63 29.89
CA LEU A 263 -14.96 -12.57 30.22
C LEU A 263 -14.21 -13.03 28.97
N SER A 264 -14.41 -12.36 27.83
CA SER A 264 -13.92 -12.79 26.52
C SER A 264 -12.39 -12.81 26.41
N PHE A 265 -11.85 -13.53 25.43
CA PHE A 265 -10.41 -13.61 25.12
C PHE A 265 -9.53 -14.01 26.30
N ASN A 266 -10.06 -14.83 27.22
CA ASN A 266 -9.30 -15.44 28.31
C ASN A 266 -9.06 -16.93 28.05
N ASN A 267 -8.23 -17.57 28.87
CA ASN A 267 -7.84 -18.98 28.74
C ASN A 267 -8.80 -19.90 29.53
N PHE A 268 -10.11 -19.68 29.38
CA PHE A 268 -11.11 -20.53 30.00
C PHE A 268 -11.47 -21.72 29.09
N GLU A 269 -11.71 -22.87 29.72
CA GLU A 269 -12.06 -24.10 29.01
C GLU A 269 -13.07 -24.95 29.81
N GLY A 270 -13.82 -25.83 29.13
CA GLY A 270 -14.69 -26.78 29.81
C GLY A 270 -15.99 -26.18 30.37
N ARG A 271 -16.49 -26.70 31.50
CA ARG A 271 -17.83 -26.40 32.01
C ARG A 271 -17.92 -24.98 32.60
N LEU A 272 -18.98 -24.24 32.26
CA LEU A 272 -19.23 -22.91 32.83
C LEU A 272 -19.30 -22.91 34.37
N PRO A 273 -18.78 -21.87 35.03
CA PRO A 273 -18.85 -21.72 36.48
C PRO A 273 -20.29 -21.63 37.01
N ARG A 274 -20.57 -22.30 38.13
CA ARG A 274 -21.92 -22.32 38.75
C ARG A 274 -22.36 -20.97 39.29
N PHE A 275 -21.43 -20.06 39.61
CA PHE A 275 -21.80 -18.76 40.16
C PHE A 275 -22.66 -17.90 39.24
N LEU A 276 -22.56 -18.11 37.92
CA LEU A 276 -23.36 -17.40 36.94
C LEU A 276 -24.87 -17.56 37.19
N GLN A 277 -25.30 -18.67 37.82
CA GLN A 277 -26.69 -18.92 38.23
C GLN A 277 -27.24 -17.88 39.21
N ASN A 278 -26.37 -17.28 40.04
CA ASN A 278 -26.77 -16.33 41.07
C ASN A 278 -26.76 -14.88 40.58
N MET A 279 -26.30 -14.63 39.34
CA MET A 279 -26.30 -13.30 38.72
C MET A 279 -27.66 -12.99 38.07
N THR A 280 -28.69 -12.83 38.89
CA THR A 280 -30.08 -12.70 38.41
C THR A 280 -30.34 -11.42 37.62
N SER A 281 -29.55 -10.35 37.79
CA SER A 281 -29.68 -9.11 37.01
C SER A 281 -28.94 -9.11 35.67
N LEU A 282 -28.25 -10.19 35.32
CA LEU A 282 -27.37 -10.23 34.16
C LEU A 282 -28.15 -10.17 32.83
N THR A 283 -27.91 -9.12 32.04
CA THR A 283 -28.55 -8.90 30.74
C THR A 283 -27.58 -9.06 29.56
N PHE A 284 -26.28 -8.84 29.79
CA PHE A 284 -25.21 -8.98 28.81
C PHE A 284 -24.15 -9.94 29.34
N LEU A 285 -23.77 -10.93 28.52
CA LEU A 285 -22.71 -11.87 28.82
C LEU A 285 -21.85 -12.12 27.57
N ASP A 286 -20.55 -11.83 27.67
CA ASP A 286 -19.57 -12.16 26.64
C ASP A 286 -18.61 -13.25 27.13
N LEU A 287 -18.60 -14.36 26.40
CA LEU A 287 -17.76 -15.54 26.64
C LEU A 287 -16.89 -15.86 25.43
N SER A 288 -16.64 -14.89 24.54
CA SER A 288 -15.89 -15.14 23.31
C SER A 288 -14.49 -15.72 23.60
N SER A 289 -14.03 -16.66 22.77
CA SER A 289 -12.82 -17.49 22.97
C SER A 289 -12.84 -18.44 24.18
N TYR A 290 -13.94 -18.55 24.93
CA TYR A 290 -14.10 -19.60 25.94
C TYR A 290 -14.28 -20.94 25.22
N ASN A 291 -13.34 -21.87 25.36
CA ASN A 291 -13.43 -23.17 24.69
C ASN A 291 -14.52 -24.06 25.31
N LEU A 292 -15.67 -24.10 24.64
CA LEU A 292 -16.85 -24.83 25.08
C LEU A 292 -17.01 -26.20 24.40
N SER A 293 -16.20 -26.51 23.39
CA SER A 293 -16.30 -27.71 22.54
C SER A 293 -16.42 -29.04 23.31
N LEU A 294 -15.63 -29.22 24.38
CA LEU A 294 -15.58 -30.46 25.17
C LEU A 294 -16.66 -30.57 26.25
N ALA A 295 -17.37 -29.48 26.55
CA ALA A 295 -18.26 -29.39 27.70
C ALA A 295 -19.62 -28.75 27.39
N TRP A 296 -19.94 -28.52 26.11
CA TRP A 296 -21.23 -28.00 25.68
C TRP A 296 -22.34 -29.05 25.83
N ASN A 297 -22.71 -29.30 27.09
CA ASN A 297 -23.91 -30.03 27.46
C ASN A 297 -24.93 -28.99 27.94
N SER A 298 -25.71 -28.52 26.99
CA SER A 298 -26.56 -27.31 27.00
C SER A 298 -27.73 -27.25 27.99
N VAL A 299 -27.96 -28.27 28.82
CA VAL A 299 -29.11 -28.27 29.73
C VAL A 299 -29.05 -27.08 30.70
N ASN A 300 -27.89 -26.41 30.85
CA ASN A 300 -27.69 -25.37 31.84
C ASN A 300 -27.40 -23.96 31.32
N VAL A 301 -26.71 -23.64 30.21
CA VAL A 301 -26.28 -22.22 30.01
C VAL A 301 -27.45 -21.24 29.80
N LEU A 302 -28.32 -21.54 28.82
CA LEU A 302 -29.47 -20.69 28.45
C LEU A 302 -30.61 -20.75 29.50
N ASN A 303 -30.66 -21.82 30.29
CA ASN A 303 -31.60 -21.98 31.40
C ASN A 303 -31.02 -21.49 32.75
N MET A 304 -29.70 -21.32 32.88
CA MET A 304 -29.03 -20.91 34.12
C MET A 304 -29.30 -19.45 34.44
N ILE A 305 -29.46 -18.61 33.40
CA ILE A 305 -29.59 -17.17 33.56
C ILE A 305 -30.75 -16.68 32.68
N PRO A 306 -32.00 -16.79 33.17
CA PRO A 306 -33.19 -16.44 32.38
C PRO A 306 -33.28 -14.94 32.04
N SER A 307 -32.46 -14.08 32.64
CA SER A 307 -32.43 -12.63 32.41
C SER A 307 -31.58 -12.18 31.23
N ILE A 308 -30.75 -13.06 30.62
CA ILE A 308 -29.86 -12.66 29.52
C ILE A 308 -30.67 -12.20 28.30
N SER A 309 -30.30 -11.02 27.78
CA SER A 309 -30.80 -10.48 26.53
C SER A 309 -29.75 -10.45 25.41
N GLU A 310 -28.47 -10.38 25.74
CA GLU A 310 -27.36 -10.28 24.79
C GLU A 310 -26.26 -11.27 25.18
N LEU A 311 -25.94 -12.18 24.26
CA LEU A 311 -25.02 -13.29 24.49
C LEU A 311 -24.02 -13.39 23.34
N HIS A 312 -22.73 -13.30 23.66
CA HIS A 312 -21.63 -13.47 22.71
C HIS A 312 -20.88 -14.77 22.98
N LEU A 313 -20.75 -15.59 21.95
CA LEU A 313 -20.09 -16.90 21.94
C LEU A 313 -19.15 -17.01 20.73
N CYS A 314 -18.49 -15.91 20.38
CA CYS A 314 -17.55 -15.89 19.26
C CYS A 314 -16.33 -16.78 19.56
N ALA A 315 -15.84 -17.54 18.59
CA ALA A 315 -14.65 -18.40 18.75
C ALA A 315 -14.71 -19.41 19.92
N CYS A 316 -15.90 -19.92 20.25
CA CYS A 316 -16.11 -20.85 21.36
C CYS A 316 -15.93 -22.35 21.00
N GLY A 317 -15.59 -22.66 19.74
CA GLY A 317 -15.44 -24.03 19.26
C GLY A 317 -16.77 -24.77 19.07
N LEU A 318 -17.85 -24.03 18.79
CA LEU A 318 -19.18 -24.60 18.57
C LEU A 318 -19.32 -25.17 17.14
N HIS A 319 -20.15 -26.20 16.99
CA HIS A 319 -20.47 -26.85 15.70
C HIS A 319 -21.90 -27.38 15.73
N ASN A 320 -22.47 -27.76 14.59
CA ASN A 320 -23.90 -28.05 14.44
C ASN A 320 -24.52 -29.02 15.46
N SER A 321 -23.82 -30.09 15.87
CA SER A 321 -24.37 -31.05 16.84
C SER A 321 -24.63 -30.45 18.22
N HIS A 322 -24.01 -29.31 18.56
CA HIS A 322 -24.27 -28.55 19.79
C HIS A 322 -25.64 -27.89 19.82
N PHE A 323 -26.32 -27.80 18.68
CA PHE A 323 -27.67 -27.25 18.53
C PHE A 323 -28.74 -28.35 18.38
N SER A 324 -28.38 -29.64 18.40
CA SER A 324 -29.33 -30.75 18.36
C SER A 324 -30.31 -30.69 19.54
N PRO A 325 -31.59 -31.08 19.39
CA PRO A 325 -32.58 -31.09 20.48
C PRO A 325 -32.13 -31.84 21.74
N THR A 326 -31.27 -32.85 21.60
CA THR A 326 -30.65 -33.59 22.71
C THR A 326 -29.82 -32.69 23.61
N TYR A 327 -29.14 -31.73 22.99
CA TYR A 327 -28.31 -30.70 23.59
C TYR A 327 -28.93 -29.33 23.33
N LEU A 328 -30.24 -29.17 23.29
CA LEU A 328 -30.95 -28.19 22.46
C LEU A 328 -32.35 -27.82 22.96
N ASN A 329 -32.73 -28.05 24.23
CA ASN A 329 -34.15 -27.98 24.61
C ASN A 329 -34.62 -26.52 24.83
N LEU A 330 -34.74 -25.78 23.73
CA LEU A 330 -35.34 -24.45 23.69
C LEU A 330 -36.86 -24.59 23.67
N SER A 331 -37.48 -24.66 24.85
CA SER A 331 -38.90 -24.44 24.99
C SER A 331 -39.18 -23.10 25.72
N LEU A 332 -39.58 -22.11 24.92
CA LEU A 332 -40.47 -20.98 25.26
C LEU A 332 -40.03 -19.88 26.25
N HIS A 333 -38.84 -19.93 26.88
CA HIS A 333 -38.48 -18.98 27.96
C HIS A 333 -37.19 -18.15 27.75
N SER A 334 -36.58 -18.14 26.56
CA SER A 334 -35.38 -17.32 26.31
C SER A 334 -35.72 -15.84 26.11
N ASN A 335 -35.05 -14.95 26.84
CA ASN A 335 -35.13 -13.49 26.67
C ASN A 335 -34.08 -12.93 25.71
N ILE A 336 -33.32 -13.81 25.03
CA ILE A 336 -32.20 -13.42 24.17
C ILE A 336 -32.70 -12.70 22.92
N LYS A 337 -32.27 -11.45 22.77
CA LYS A 337 -32.53 -10.57 21.64
C LYS A 337 -31.34 -10.47 20.69
N TYR A 338 -30.13 -10.62 21.21
CA TYR A 338 -28.88 -10.58 20.44
C TYR A 338 -28.08 -11.84 20.74
N LEU A 339 -27.74 -12.59 19.70
CA LEU A 339 -26.92 -13.78 19.78
C LEU A 339 -25.79 -13.69 18.75
N ASP A 340 -24.56 -13.73 19.24
CA ASP A 340 -23.35 -13.74 18.43
C ASP A 340 -22.66 -15.11 18.52
N LEU A 341 -22.48 -15.72 17.35
CA LEU A 341 -21.88 -17.02 17.11
C LEU A 341 -20.73 -16.90 16.10
N GLU A 342 -20.12 -15.72 15.96
CA GLU A 342 -19.01 -15.47 15.03
C GLU A 342 -17.83 -16.46 15.25
N GLU A 343 -17.07 -16.75 14.19
CA GLU A 343 -15.81 -17.51 14.25
C GLU A 343 -15.95 -18.90 14.92
N ASN A 344 -17.05 -19.60 14.63
CA ASN A 344 -17.25 -20.98 15.07
C ASN A 344 -17.14 -21.95 13.88
N SER A 345 -17.30 -23.25 14.15
CA SER A 345 -17.31 -24.31 13.13
C SER A 345 -18.73 -24.79 12.84
N ILE A 346 -19.70 -23.87 12.85
CA ILE A 346 -21.11 -24.15 12.52
C ILE A 346 -21.18 -24.29 11.00
N GLY A 347 -21.38 -25.52 10.51
CA GLY A 347 -21.34 -25.77 9.07
C GLY A 347 -22.32 -26.84 8.59
N GLY A 348 -22.59 -26.83 7.28
CA GLY A 348 -23.64 -27.66 6.69
C GLY A 348 -25.01 -27.01 6.81
N ARG A 349 -25.99 -27.74 7.40
CA ARG A 349 -27.36 -27.27 7.56
C ARG A 349 -27.46 -26.13 8.59
N PHE A 350 -28.19 -25.05 8.29
CA PHE A 350 -28.50 -24.02 9.28
C PHE A 350 -29.18 -24.64 10.53
N PRO A 351 -28.77 -24.29 11.77
CA PRO A 351 -29.38 -24.81 13.00
C PRO A 351 -30.84 -24.32 13.18
N SER A 352 -31.82 -25.15 12.78
CA SER A 352 -33.24 -24.79 12.82
C SER A 352 -33.78 -24.51 14.22
N GLU A 353 -33.13 -25.02 15.26
CA GLU A 353 -33.48 -24.84 16.66
C GLU A 353 -33.39 -23.37 17.09
N LEU A 354 -32.56 -22.56 16.43
CA LEU A 354 -32.49 -21.11 16.67
C LEU A 354 -33.83 -20.40 16.35
N MET A 355 -34.65 -20.96 15.46
CA MET A 355 -35.98 -20.43 15.15
C MET A 355 -36.94 -20.48 16.35
N ASN A 356 -36.68 -21.33 17.34
CA ASN A 356 -37.51 -21.43 18.54
C ASN A 356 -37.28 -20.24 19.50
N ILE A 357 -36.22 -19.45 19.30
CA ILE A 357 -35.92 -18.24 20.09
C ILE A 357 -36.75 -17.07 19.54
N THR A 358 -38.04 -17.04 19.87
CA THR A 358 -38.97 -16.03 19.33
C THR A 358 -38.63 -14.59 19.72
N SER A 359 -37.82 -14.37 20.77
CA SER A 359 -37.33 -13.06 21.21
C SER A 359 -36.16 -12.52 20.38
N LEU A 360 -35.53 -13.34 19.53
CA LEU A 360 -34.32 -13.01 18.81
C LEU A 360 -34.57 -11.91 17.76
N THR A 361 -33.77 -10.85 17.84
CA THR A 361 -33.83 -9.69 16.93
C THR A 361 -32.52 -9.47 16.16
N VAL A 362 -31.40 -9.96 16.68
CA VAL A 362 -30.08 -9.90 16.05
C VAL A 362 -29.42 -11.25 16.15
N LEU A 363 -28.92 -11.73 15.01
CA LEU A 363 -28.17 -12.98 14.91
C LEU A 363 -26.90 -12.73 14.08
N ASP A 364 -25.75 -12.95 14.70
CA ASP A 364 -24.44 -12.91 14.05
C ASP A 364 -23.88 -14.33 13.89
N LEU A 365 -23.59 -14.71 12.66
CA LEU A 365 -23.06 -16.01 12.25
C LEU A 365 -21.81 -15.84 11.37
N LYS A 366 -21.14 -14.68 11.45
CA LYS A 366 -19.97 -14.39 10.63
C LYS A 366 -18.84 -15.41 10.85
N PHE A 367 -17.97 -15.61 9.86
CA PHE A 367 -16.83 -16.56 9.95
C PHE A 367 -17.23 -17.97 10.41
N ASN A 368 -18.20 -18.58 9.73
CA ASN A 368 -18.62 -19.96 9.96
C ASN A 368 -18.55 -20.76 8.65
N ASN A 369 -19.08 -21.99 8.63
CA ASN A 369 -19.03 -22.89 7.48
C ASN A 369 -20.44 -23.20 6.92
N ILE A 370 -21.39 -22.28 7.08
CA ILE A 370 -22.79 -22.47 6.64
C ILE A 370 -22.86 -22.47 5.12
N ASN A 371 -23.49 -23.49 4.52
CA ASN A 371 -23.61 -23.64 3.07
C ASN A 371 -25.05 -23.98 2.62
N SER A 372 -26.04 -23.76 3.48
CA SER A 372 -27.44 -24.14 3.24
C SER A 372 -28.40 -22.98 3.47
N SER A 373 -29.66 -23.17 3.11
CA SER A 373 -30.69 -22.14 3.19
C SER A 373 -30.99 -21.68 4.62
N ILE A 374 -31.16 -20.37 4.78
CA ILE A 374 -31.56 -19.76 6.05
C ILE A 374 -33.10 -19.62 6.07
N PRO A 375 -33.78 -20.16 7.10
CA PRO A 375 -35.23 -20.07 7.22
C PRO A 375 -35.69 -18.65 7.56
N VAL A 376 -36.93 -18.32 7.22
CA VAL A 376 -37.54 -17.02 7.55
C VAL A 376 -37.74 -16.91 9.07
N MET A 377 -37.14 -15.89 9.67
CA MET A 377 -37.26 -15.58 11.10
C MET A 377 -38.05 -14.26 11.28
N PRO A 378 -39.34 -14.30 11.63
CA PRO A 378 -40.24 -13.14 11.49
C PRO A 378 -39.94 -11.96 12.41
N ASN A 379 -39.29 -12.20 13.56
CA ASN A 379 -38.94 -11.16 14.54
C ASN A 379 -37.50 -10.63 14.36
N LEU A 380 -36.73 -11.22 13.45
CA LEU A 380 -35.35 -10.86 13.23
C LEU A 380 -35.25 -9.51 12.51
N LEU A 381 -34.43 -8.61 13.07
CA LEU A 381 -34.19 -7.27 12.56
C LEU A 381 -32.79 -7.15 11.95
N LYS A 382 -31.82 -7.91 12.42
CA LYS A 382 -30.45 -7.93 11.89
C LYS A 382 -29.94 -9.35 11.72
N LEU A 383 -29.32 -9.62 10.58
CA LEU A 383 -28.69 -10.88 10.26
C LEU A 383 -27.32 -10.63 9.62
N ASP A 384 -26.28 -11.19 10.20
CA ASP A 384 -24.94 -11.24 9.61
C ASP A 384 -24.55 -12.69 9.34
N VAL A 385 -24.34 -13.02 8.06
CA VAL A 385 -23.85 -14.32 7.62
C VAL A 385 -22.62 -14.16 6.72
N SER A 386 -21.87 -13.08 6.91
CA SER A 386 -20.66 -12.80 6.13
C SER A 386 -19.58 -13.85 6.38
N PHE A 387 -18.63 -14.03 5.47
CA PHE A 387 -17.54 -15.01 5.60
C PHE A 387 -18.05 -16.44 5.89
N ASN A 388 -18.99 -16.90 5.08
CA ASN A 388 -19.54 -18.26 5.11
C ASN A 388 -19.39 -18.93 3.73
N ASN A 389 -19.99 -20.10 3.57
CA ASN A 389 -19.91 -20.91 2.35
C ASN A 389 -21.22 -20.90 1.55
N LEU A 390 -21.96 -19.79 1.54
CA LEU A 390 -23.25 -19.70 0.86
C LEU A 390 -23.07 -19.43 -0.64
N GLU A 391 -23.67 -20.26 -1.50
CA GLU A 391 -23.48 -20.19 -2.96
C GLU A 391 -24.63 -19.53 -3.72
N ASN A 392 -25.86 -19.55 -3.18
CA ASN A 392 -27.03 -19.02 -3.87
C ASN A 392 -27.83 -18.08 -2.96
N ILE A 393 -27.99 -16.83 -3.44
CA ILE A 393 -28.66 -15.76 -2.70
C ILE A 393 -30.16 -16.05 -2.45
N GLU A 394 -30.79 -16.88 -3.31
CA GLU A 394 -32.17 -17.34 -3.12
C GLU A 394 -32.31 -18.23 -1.88
N LEU A 395 -31.25 -18.98 -1.52
CA LEU A 395 -31.26 -19.87 -0.36
C LEU A 395 -31.36 -19.11 0.96
N VAL A 396 -30.99 -17.82 1.01
CA VAL A 396 -31.10 -17.00 2.23
C VAL A 396 -32.54 -16.53 2.46
N GLY A 397 -33.43 -16.66 1.46
CA GLY A 397 -34.85 -16.29 1.61
C GLY A 397 -35.08 -14.80 1.90
N ILE A 398 -34.11 -13.95 1.54
CA ILE A 398 -33.99 -12.53 1.92
C ILE A 398 -35.28 -11.75 1.66
N TRP A 399 -35.87 -11.94 0.48
CA TRP A 399 -37.06 -11.20 0.07
C TRP A 399 -38.36 -11.59 0.79
N ARG A 400 -38.32 -12.63 1.64
CA ARG A 400 -39.43 -13.08 2.48
C ARG A 400 -39.33 -12.56 3.92
N GLN A 401 -38.20 -11.98 4.32
CA GLN A 401 -37.98 -11.41 5.66
C GLN A 401 -38.30 -9.91 5.70
N CYS A 402 -39.59 -9.56 5.57
CA CYS A 402 -40.01 -8.16 5.34
C CYS A 402 -39.62 -7.17 6.46
N GLN A 403 -39.42 -7.64 7.70
CA GLN A 403 -39.10 -6.82 8.88
C GLN A 403 -37.60 -6.58 9.09
N LEU A 404 -36.75 -7.27 8.33
CA LEU A 404 -35.31 -7.16 8.45
C LEU A 404 -34.85 -5.74 8.11
N LYS A 405 -34.02 -5.16 8.96
CA LYS A 405 -33.45 -3.81 8.83
C LYS A 405 -32.02 -3.84 8.32
N GLU A 406 -31.20 -4.78 8.80
CA GLU A 406 -29.81 -4.91 8.39
C GLU A 406 -29.53 -6.34 7.95
N LEU A 407 -28.88 -6.47 6.79
CA LEU A 407 -28.47 -7.74 6.25
C LEU A 407 -27.05 -7.63 5.72
N ARG A 408 -26.16 -8.49 6.23
CA ARG A 408 -24.78 -8.63 5.76
C ARG A 408 -24.54 -10.03 5.22
N LEU A 409 -24.00 -10.06 4.01
CA LEU A 409 -23.79 -11.24 3.17
C LEU A 409 -22.36 -11.29 2.61
N SER A 410 -21.48 -10.42 3.11
CA SER A 410 -20.19 -10.14 2.51
C SER A 410 -19.27 -11.36 2.52
N SER A 411 -18.35 -11.48 1.56
CA SER A 411 -17.36 -12.57 1.52
C SER A 411 -18.00 -13.96 1.57
N ASN A 412 -18.94 -14.23 0.67
CA ASN A 412 -19.54 -15.54 0.44
C ASN A 412 -19.27 -15.98 -1.01
N TYR A 413 -19.88 -17.07 -1.46
CA TYR A 413 -19.75 -17.57 -2.83
C TYR A 413 -21.01 -17.30 -3.67
N PHE A 414 -21.78 -16.27 -3.35
CA PHE A 414 -23.05 -15.99 -4.03
C PHE A 414 -22.82 -15.75 -5.52
N GLY A 415 -23.20 -16.72 -6.36
CA GLY A 415 -23.05 -16.66 -7.81
C GLY A 415 -24.37 -16.39 -8.54
N GLY A 416 -24.26 -16.05 -9.83
CA GLY A 416 -25.41 -15.81 -10.69
C GLY A 416 -25.97 -14.39 -10.60
N GLU A 417 -27.09 -14.15 -11.29
CA GLU A 417 -27.70 -12.82 -11.33
C GLU A 417 -28.39 -12.50 -10.00
N MET A 418 -28.16 -11.29 -9.47
CA MET A 418 -28.89 -10.85 -8.29
C MET A 418 -30.37 -10.68 -8.63
N ILE A 419 -31.24 -11.47 -8.01
CA ILE A 419 -32.69 -11.28 -8.11
C ILE A 419 -33.08 -10.28 -7.02
N GLY A 420 -33.70 -9.16 -7.40
CA GLY A 420 -34.19 -8.17 -6.44
C GLY A 420 -35.54 -8.57 -5.80
N PRO A 421 -36.09 -7.76 -4.88
CA PRO A 421 -37.35 -8.06 -4.21
C PRO A 421 -38.50 -8.23 -5.22
N SER A 422 -39.38 -9.19 -4.97
CA SER A 422 -40.53 -9.51 -5.83
C SER A 422 -41.31 -8.25 -6.18
N THR A 423 -41.88 -8.13 -7.39
CA THR A 423 -42.79 -7.02 -7.69
C THR A 423 -44.20 -7.26 -7.16
N ASN A 424 -44.49 -8.48 -6.70
CA ASN A 424 -45.79 -8.85 -6.14
C ASN A 424 -45.90 -8.38 -4.69
N THR A 425 -46.90 -7.54 -4.40
CA THR A 425 -47.13 -6.96 -3.07
C THR A 425 -47.75 -7.92 -2.07
N SER A 426 -48.17 -9.12 -2.50
CA SER A 426 -48.74 -10.13 -1.60
C SER A 426 -47.70 -10.83 -0.72
N GLU A 427 -46.41 -10.80 -1.09
CA GLU A 427 -45.34 -11.44 -0.32
C GLU A 427 -44.83 -10.55 0.83
N CYS A 428 -44.52 -9.29 0.50
CA CYS A 428 -44.22 -8.25 1.47
C CYS A 428 -44.95 -6.98 1.02
N SER A 429 -45.77 -6.38 1.88
CA SER A 429 -46.41 -5.09 1.59
C SER A 429 -45.38 -3.95 1.61
N GLN A 430 -44.46 -3.97 2.57
CA GLN A 430 -43.36 -3.03 2.72
C GLN A 430 -42.11 -3.75 3.26
N TYR A 431 -40.93 -3.38 2.75
CA TYR A 431 -39.64 -3.82 3.29
C TYR A 431 -39.12 -2.81 4.29
N ALA A 432 -38.68 -3.29 5.46
CA ALA A 432 -38.07 -2.45 6.50
C ALA A 432 -36.57 -2.16 6.25
N LEU A 433 -35.94 -2.84 5.28
CA LEU A 433 -34.49 -2.86 5.08
C LEU A 433 -33.88 -1.46 4.95
N GLU A 434 -32.90 -1.18 5.80
CA GLU A 434 -32.13 0.06 5.89
C GLU A 434 -30.68 -0.15 5.41
N MET A 435 -30.13 -1.36 5.55
CA MET A 435 -28.77 -1.71 5.14
C MET A 435 -28.74 -3.06 4.43
N LEU A 436 -28.09 -3.09 3.27
CA LEU A 436 -27.76 -4.30 2.54
C LEU A 436 -26.28 -4.27 2.16
N GLU A 437 -25.52 -5.20 2.72
CA GLU A 437 -24.11 -5.42 2.40
C GLU A 437 -23.98 -6.82 1.79
N SER A 438 -23.52 -6.87 0.54
CA SER A 438 -23.32 -8.10 -0.22
C SER A 438 -22.04 -8.01 -1.06
N ASP A 439 -21.05 -7.28 -0.53
CA ASP A 439 -19.74 -7.09 -1.12
C ASP A 439 -18.90 -8.38 -1.11
N ASP A 440 -17.84 -8.41 -1.92
CA ASP A 440 -16.89 -9.53 -2.03
C ASP A 440 -17.60 -10.87 -2.28
N ASN A 441 -18.31 -10.96 -3.41
CA ASN A 441 -19.08 -12.13 -3.80
C ASN A 441 -18.92 -12.38 -5.32
N LEU A 442 -19.61 -13.40 -5.85
CA LEU A 442 -19.55 -13.78 -7.27
C LEU A 442 -20.81 -13.32 -8.05
N LEU A 443 -21.56 -12.35 -7.53
CA LEU A 443 -22.82 -11.92 -8.13
C LEU A 443 -22.54 -11.23 -9.47
N ASN A 444 -23.36 -11.53 -10.47
CA ASN A 444 -23.22 -10.99 -11.81
C ASN A 444 -24.55 -10.45 -12.35
N GLY A 445 -24.58 -10.15 -13.66
CA GLY A 445 -25.77 -9.56 -14.29
C GLY A 445 -25.96 -8.09 -13.92
N ALA A 446 -27.16 -7.56 -14.17
CA ALA A 446 -27.47 -6.16 -13.89
C ALA A 446 -28.01 -5.96 -12.47
N ILE A 447 -27.74 -4.78 -11.88
CA ILE A 447 -28.38 -4.39 -10.62
C ILE A 447 -29.90 -4.24 -10.86
N PRO A 448 -30.78 -4.94 -10.11
CA PRO A 448 -32.22 -4.99 -10.39
C PRO A 448 -32.95 -3.66 -10.17
N GLU A 449 -33.84 -3.31 -11.10
CA GLU A 449 -34.77 -2.17 -10.95
C GLU A 449 -35.78 -2.36 -9.80
N SER A 450 -36.00 -3.60 -9.34
CA SER A 450 -36.89 -3.88 -8.23
C SER A 450 -36.36 -3.40 -6.87
N LEU A 451 -35.05 -3.09 -6.73
CA LEU A 451 -34.48 -2.48 -5.53
C LEU A 451 -35.17 -1.17 -5.12
N ARG A 452 -35.90 -0.52 -6.03
CA ARG A 452 -36.77 0.63 -5.74
C ARG A 452 -37.79 0.36 -4.61
N ARG A 453 -38.13 -0.90 -4.33
CA ARG A 453 -39.05 -1.30 -3.25
C ARG A 453 -38.45 -1.13 -1.85
N LEU A 454 -37.13 -1.04 -1.74
CA LEU A 454 -36.41 -0.84 -0.49
C LEU A 454 -36.34 0.66 -0.16
N SER A 455 -37.49 1.31 0.02
CA SER A 455 -37.58 2.78 0.17
C SER A 455 -36.88 3.33 1.42
N ASN A 456 -36.62 2.47 2.41
CA ASN A 456 -35.92 2.81 3.65
C ASN A 456 -34.41 2.61 3.55
N LEU A 457 -33.89 2.13 2.42
CA LEU A 457 -32.48 1.81 2.26
C LEU A 457 -31.62 3.06 2.41
N ARG A 458 -30.65 2.99 3.34
CA ARG A 458 -29.66 4.00 3.69
C ARG A 458 -28.27 3.58 3.24
N VAL A 459 -27.95 2.29 3.35
CA VAL A 459 -26.66 1.72 2.95
C VAL A 459 -26.87 0.62 1.93
N LEU A 460 -26.21 0.75 0.78
CA LEU A 460 -26.10 -0.31 -0.22
C LEU A 460 -24.62 -0.50 -0.56
N ASN A 461 -24.06 -1.65 -0.14
CA ASN A 461 -22.71 -2.07 -0.50
C ASN A 461 -22.75 -3.32 -1.37
N LEU A 462 -22.29 -3.20 -2.61
CA LEU A 462 -22.17 -4.28 -3.60
C LEU A 462 -20.74 -4.34 -4.17
N GLU A 463 -19.75 -3.87 -3.41
CA GLU A 463 -18.35 -3.82 -3.81
C GLU A 463 -17.79 -5.22 -4.16
N PHE A 464 -16.75 -5.28 -5.01
CA PHE A 464 -16.06 -6.53 -5.39
C PHE A 464 -17.00 -7.67 -5.77
N ASN A 465 -17.81 -7.42 -6.78
CA ASN A 465 -18.67 -8.39 -7.45
C ASN A 465 -18.41 -8.33 -8.97
N SER A 466 -19.25 -8.99 -9.77
CA SER A 466 -19.19 -8.99 -11.23
C SER A 466 -20.44 -8.33 -11.87
N PHE A 467 -21.03 -7.32 -11.22
CA PHE A 467 -22.20 -6.62 -11.76
C PHE A 467 -21.87 -5.87 -13.05
N LYS A 468 -22.76 -5.96 -14.04
CA LYS A 468 -22.63 -5.42 -15.39
C LYS A 468 -23.77 -4.46 -15.73
N GLY A 469 -23.64 -3.74 -16.83
CA GLY A 469 -24.68 -2.85 -17.35
C GLY A 469 -24.69 -1.50 -16.64
N LEU A 470 -25.82 -0.78 -16.74
CA LEU A 470 -25.96 0.59 -16.23
C LEU A 470 -26.37 0.60 -14.75
N ILE A 471 -26.06 1.68 -14.04
CA ILE A 471 -26.70 1.97 -12.74
C ILE A 471 -28.22 2.18 -12.98
N PRO A 472 -29.10 1.38 -12.36
CA PRO A 472 -30.54 1.41 -12.61
C PRO A 472 -31.19 2.70 -12.11
N LYS A 473 -32.30 3.10 -12.75
CA LYS A 473 -33.08 4.29 -12.37
C LYS A 473 -33.71 4.15 -10.98
N ALA A 474 -33.91 2.93 -10.52
CA ALA A 474 -34.31 2.62 -9.15
C ALA A 474 -33.45 3.33 -8.10
N LEU A 475 -32.12 3.27 -8.21
CA LEU A 475 -31.21 3.84 -7.20
C LEU A 475 -31.28 5.38 -7.17
N GLN A 476 -31.60 6.02 -8.28
CA GLN A 476 -31.78 7.48 -8.35
C GLN A 476 -32.99 7.97 -7.53
N ARG A 477 -33.95 7.08 -7.24
CA ARG A 477 -35.19 7.39 -6.52
C ARG A 477 -35.13 7.10 -5.02
N LEU A 478 -34.10 6.42 -4.53
CA LEU A 478 -33.92 6.09 -3.11
C LEU A 478 -33.43 7.33 -2.34
N ARG A 479 -34.37 8.18 -1.90
CA ARG A 479 -34.05 9.46 -1.24
C ARG A 479 -33.40 9.32 0.13
N SER A 480 -33.57 8.17 0.78
CA SER A 480 -32.99 7.84 2.09
C SER A 480 -31.54 7.34 1.97
N LEU A 481 -31.04 7.10 0.76
CA LEU A 481 -29.72 6.54 0.55
C LEU A 481 -28.64 7.54 0.99
N GLU A 482 -27.76 7.07 1.87
CA GLU A 482 -26.64 7.79 2.48
C GLU A 482 -25.31 7.25 1.94
N VAL A 483 -25.18 5.92 1.84
CA VAL A 483 -23.98 5.24 1.33
C VAL A 483 -24.34 4.39 0.13
N LEU A 484 -23.65 4.64 -0.98
CA LEU A 484 -23.67 3.79 -2.16
C LEU A 484 -22.23 3.38 -2.52
N ASN A 485 -21.93 2.10 -2.33
CA ASN A 485 -20.65 1.51 -2.71
C ASN A 485 -20.85 0.44 -3.78
N LEU A 486 -20.34 0.71 -4.97
CA LEU A 486 -20.34 -0.19 -6.13
C LEU A 486 -18.91 -0.41 -6.65
N TYR A 487 -17.90 -0.16 -5.81
CA TYR A 487 -16.49 -0.25 -6.19
C TYR A 487 -16.13 -1.66 -6.70
N GLY A 488 -15.23 -1.77 -7.68
CA GLY A 488 -14.72 -3.08 -8.11
C GLY A 488 -15.79 -3.98 -8.77
N ASN A 489 -16.45 -3.47 -9.81
CA ASN A 489 -17.45 -4.20 -10.60
C ASN A 489 -17.22 -3.96 -12.12
N ASP A 490 -18.08 -4.51 -12.98
CA ASP A 490 -18.06 -4.34 -14.44
C ASP A 490 -19.16 -3.37 -14.94
N LEU A 491 -19.57 -2.39 -14.13
CA LEU A 491 -20.64 -1.45 -14.48
C LEU A 491 -20.18 -0.49 -15.58
N THR A 492 -21.09 -0.16 -16.49
CA THR A 492 -20.84 0.60 -17.73
C THR A 492 -21.74 1.82 -17.85
N GLY A 493 -21.49 2.63 -18.89
CA GLY A 493 -22.31 3.79 -19.24
C GLY A 493 -22.06 5.03 -18.37
N PRO A 494 -22.90 6.07 -18.49
CA PRO A 494 -22.69 7.32 -17.76
C PRO A 494 -23.13 7.24 -16.30
N ILE A 495 -22.44 7.99 -15.44
CA ILE A 495 -22.87 8.19 -14.05
C ILE A 495 -24.21 8.94 -14.06
N PRO A 496 -25.28 8.40 -13.45
CA PRO A 496 -26.58 9.03 -13.44
C PRO A 496 -26.65 10.19 -12.45
N THR A 497 -27.75 10.95 -12.51
CA THR A 497 -28.08 11.91 -11.46
C THR A 497 -28.64 11.20 -10.24
N PHE A 498 -28.02 11.43 -9.08
CA PHE A 498 -28.54 10.96 -7.80
C PHE A 498 -29.35 12.05 -7.10
N HIS A 499 -30.38 11.61 -6.36
CA HIS A 499 -31.21 12.46 -5.52
C HIS A 499 -31.20 11.90 -4.09
N GLY A 500 -31.03 12.74 -3.08
CA GLY A 500 -31.09 12.29 -1.68
C GLY A 500 -30.05 12.95 -0.78
N LYS A 501 -29.68 12.24 0.29
CA LYS A 501 -28.76 12.67 1.34
C LYS A 501 -27.42 11.91 1.32
N LEU A 502 -26.95 11.51 0.13
CA LEU A 502 -25.71 10.77 -0.01
C LEU A 502 -24.56 11.48 0.71
N THR A 503 -23.91 10.74 1.60
CA THR A 503 -22.67 11.09 2.30
C THR A 503 -21.48 10.40 1.66
N THR A 504 -21.67 9.19 1.12
CA THR A 504 -20.59 8.38 0.53
C THR A 504 -21.02 7.84 -0.82
N LEU A 505 -20.21 8.10 -1.85
CA LEU A 505 -20.40 7.57 -3.20
C LEU A 505 -19.10 7.00 -3.74
N LEU A 506 -19.01 5.67 -3.79
CA LEU A 506 -17.83 4.93 -4.23
C LEU A 506 -18.19 4.14 -5.50
N LEU A 507 -17.70 4.61 -6.65
CA LEU A 507 -17.96 4.04 -7.98
C LEU A 507 -16.66 3.66 -8.69
N GLY A 508 -15.55 3.58 -7.95
CA GLY A 508 -14.23 3.31 -8.52
C GLY A 508 -14.08 1.89 -9.08
N GLN A 509 -13.04 1.66 -9.87
CA GLN A 509 -12.72 0.35 -10.46
C GLN A 509 -13.93 -0.28 -11.18
N ASN A 510 -14.45 0.45 -12.16
CA ASN A 510 -15.57 0.06 -13.02
C ASN A 510 -15.27 0.49 -14.47
N GLN A 511 -16.26 0.40 -15.36
CA GLN A 511 -16.17 0.77 -16.79
C GLN A 511 -17.06 1.99 -17.11
N PHE A 512 -17.30 2.89 -16.15
CA PHE A 512 -18.12 4.08 -16.37
C PHE A 512 -17.49 5.01 -17.42
N SER A 513 -18.32 5.56 -18.30
CA SER A 513 -17.92 6.41 -19.43
C SER A 513 -18.69 7.74 -19.43
N GLY A 514 -18.39 8.62 -20.38
CA GLY A 514 -18.98 9.97 -20.42
C GLY A 514 -18.35 10.92 -19.38
N SER A 515 -19.00 12.05 -19.12
CA SER A 515 -18.47 13.10 -18.22
C SER A 515 -19.01 12.97 -16.79
N ILE A 516 -18.23 13.47 -15.82
CA ILE A 516 -18.71 13.66 -14.45
C ILE A 516 -19.91 14.63 -14.48
N PRO A 517 -21.12 14.24 -14.00
CA PRO A 517 -22.29 15.10 -14.08
C PRO A 517 -22.22 16.31 -13.14
N GLU A 518 -22.59 17.50 -13.63
CA GLU A 518 -22.67 18.70 -12.78
C GLU A 518 -23.61 18.54 -11.58
N SER A 519 -24.62 17.67 -11.71
CA SER A 519 -25.62 17.39 -10.67
C SER A 519 -25.01 16.81 -9.40
N LEU A 520 -23.83 16.17 -9.46
CA LEU A 520 -23.13 15.68 -8.25
C LEU A 520 -22.83 16.83 -7.28
N GLY A 521 -22.56 18.04 -7.78
CA GLY A 521 -22.37 19.25 -6.97
C GLY A 521 -23.59 19.70 -6.17
N ARG A 522 -24.74 19.02 -6.28
CA ARG A 522 -25.94 19.26 -5.45
C ARG A 522 -25.98 18.42 -4.17
N LEU A 523 -25.12 17.40 -4.04
CA LEU A 523 -25.12 16.47 -2.91
C LEU A 523 -24.25 17.01 -1.76
N THR A 524 -24.64 18.13 -1.16
CA THR A 524 -23.80 18.88 -0.19
C THR A 524 -23.46 18.13 1.10
N CYS A 525 -24.10 16.99 1.35
CA CYS A 525 -23.79 16.07 2.45
C CYS A 525 -22.63 15.11 2.14
N LEU A 526 -22.17 15.02 0.88
CA LEU A 526 -21.06 14.15 0.49
C LEU A 526 -19.80 14.50 1.28
N THR A 527 -19.25 13.47 1.92
CA THR A 527 -17.95 13.45 2.59
C THR A 527 -16.93 12.67 1.76
N HIS A 528 -17.33 11.61 1.06
CA HIS A 528 -16.44 10.78 0.26
C HIS A 528 -16.99 10.59 -1.16
N LEU A 529 -16.18 10.95 -2.16
CA LEU A 529 -16.48 10.77 -3.58
C LEU A 529 -15.28 10.14 -4.29
N THR A 530 -15.40 8.86 -4.63
CA THR A 530 -14.39 8.10 -5.37
C THR A 530 -14.97 7.61 -6.69
N LEU A 531 -14.39 8.08 -7.80
CA LEU A 531 -14.71 7.71 -9.17
C LEU A 531 -13.47 7.15 -9.90
N SER A 532 -12.46 6.71 -9.15
CA SER A 532 -11.15 6.30 -9.66
C SER A 532 -11.23 5.09 -10.59
N SER A 533 -10.23 4.89 -11.44
CA SER A 533 -10.09 3.69 -12.28
C SER A 533 -11.35 3.39 -13.10
N ASN A 534 -11.75 4.35 -13.93
CA ASN A 534 -12.90 4.27 -14.85
C ASN A 534 -12.51 4.84 -16.23
N TRP A 535 -13.47 4.94 -17.15
CA TRP A 535 -13.28 5.52 -18.48
C TRP A 535 -13.94 6.91 -18.62
N LEU A 536 -14.00 7.69 -17.53
CA LEU A 536 -14.62 9.01 -17.53
C LEU A 536 -13.80 10.00 -18.36
N THR A 537 -14.49 10.90 -19.05
CA THR A 537 -13.95 11.90 -19.99
C THR A 537 -14.44 13.31 -19.66
N GLY A 538 -13.94 14.32 -20.36
CA GLY A 538 -14.37 15.71 -20.15
C GLY A 538 -13.77 16.33 -18.88
N PRO A 539 -14.18 17.57 -18.54
CA PRO A 539 -13.59 18.31 -17.43
C PRO A 539 -14.14 17.91 -16.07
N ILE A 540 -13.36 18.17 -15.02
CA ILE A 540 -13.86 18.16 -13.64
C ILE A 540 -14.87 19.33 -13.50
N PRO A 541 -16.14 19.09 -13.14
CA PRO A 541 -17.14 20.16 -13.06
C PRO A 541 -16.85 21.14 -11.92
N ALA A 542 -16.99 22.44 -12.18
CA ALA A 542 -16.83 23.46 -11.15
C ALA A 542 -17.85 23.33 -9.99
N SER A 543 -18.98 22.67 -10.24
CA SER A 543 -20.01 22.41 -9.22
C SER A 543 -19.53 21.52 -8.07
N ILE A 544 -18.47 20.73 -8.25
CA ILE A 544 -17.85 19.94 -7.17
C ILE A 544 -17.35 20.83 -6.02
N GLY A 545 -16.92 22.07 -6.32
CA GLY A 545 -16.54 23.05 -5.29
C GLY A 545 -17.66 23.45 -4.31
N ARG A 546 -18.92 23.08 -4.58
CA ARG A 546 -20.06 23.33 -3.68
C ARG A 546 -20.20 22.28 -2.57
N LEU A 547 -19.45 21.18 -2.62
CA LEU A 547 -19.54 20.07 -1.67
C LEU A 547 -18.82 20.40 -0.36
N ALA A 548 -19.33 21.35 0.43
CA ALA A 548 -18.68 21.87 1.63
C ALA A 548 -18.38 20.83 2.73
N SER A 549 -18.96 19.64 2.66
CA SER A 549 -18.71 18.53 3.59
C SER A 549 -17.62 17.55 3.11
N LEU A 550 -17.11 17.73 1.88
CA LEU A 550 -16.23 16.76 1.21
C LEU A 550 -14.88 16.68 1.93
N GLN A 551 -14.48 15.46 2.27
CA GLN A 551 -13.25 15.09 2.95
C GLN A 551 -12.32 14.32 1.99
N GLU A 552 -12.88 13.49 1.12
CA GLU A 552 -12.13 12.78 0.09
C GLU A 552 -12.72 13.02 -1.30
N PHE A 553 -11.85 13.39 -2.23
CA PHE A 553 -12.17 13.48 -3.64
C PHE A 553 -11.11 12.74 -4.47
N SER A 554 -11.53 11.64 -5.11
CA SER A 554 -10.69 10.84 -5.98
C SER A 554 -11.33 10.62 -7.34
N VAL A 555 -10.61 11.01 -8.39
CA VAL A 555 -10.97 10.76 -9.80
C VAL A 555 -9.78 10.19 -10.58
N SER A 556 -8.84 9.57 -9.87
CA SER A 556 -7.60 9.06 -10.43
C SER A 556 -7.83 7.99 -11.49
N SER A 557 -6.86 7.79 -12.40
CA SER A 557 -6.93 6.76 -13.45
C SER A 557 -8.21 6.83 -14.29
N ASN A 558 -8.41 7.98 -14.93
CA ASN A 558 -9.50 8.24 -15.88
C ASN A 558 -8.94 8.94 -17.13
N MET A 559 -9.82 9.37 -18.05
CA MET A 559 -9.47 10.15 -19.25
C MET A 559 -9.95 11.61 -19.15
N LEU A 560 -10.01 12.17 -17.94
CA LEU A 560 -10.47 13.54 -17.71
C LEU A 560 -9.50 14.55 -18.32
N ASN A 561 -10.03 15.67 -18.82
CA ASN A 561 -9.27 16.74 -19.47
C ASN A 561 -9.63 18.12 -18.91
N GLY A 562 -9.14 19.19 -19.54
CA GLY A 562 -9.36 20.56 -19.06
C GLY A 562 -8.60 20.87 -17.77
N THR A 563 -8.94 21.99 -17.15
CA THR A 563 -8.24 22.54 -15.98
C THR A 563 -8.79 22.01 -14.65
N ILE A 564 -7.95 21.98 -13.62
CA ILE A 564 -8.40 21.85 -12.23
C ILE A 564 -9.23 23.11 -11.87
N PRO A 565 -10.53 23.00 -11.56
CA PRO A 565 -11.36 24.17 -11.28
C PRO A 565 -10.91 24.89 -10.00
N VAL A 566 -10.85 26.23 -10.04
CA VAL A 566 -10.51 27.06 -8.86
C VAL A 566 -11.52 26.87 -7.73
N SER A 567 -12.77 26.50 -8.04
CA SER A 567 -13.80 26.21 -7.04
C SER A 567 -13.44 25.02 -6.13
N LEU A 568 -12.53 24.13 -6.53
CA LEU A 568 -12.02 23.09 -5.61
C LEU A 568 -11.35 23.70 -4.38
N GLY A 569 -10.73 24.87 -4.51
CA GLY A 569 -10.13 25.61 -3.39
C GLY A 569 -11.14 26.09 -2.35
N GLN A 570 -12.45 25.84 -2.51
CA GLN A 570 -13.50 26.16 -1.54
C GLN A 570 -13.80 25.01 -0.56
N LEU A 571 -13.22 23.82 -0.78
CA LEU A 571 -13.50 22.61 0.00
C LEU A 571 -12.70 22.58 1.32
N THR A 572 -13.07 23.39 2.30
CA THR A 572 -12.29 23.60 3.54
C THR A 572 -12.08 22.34 4.40
N LYS A 573 -12.94 21.33 4.22
CA LYS A 573 -12.86 20.03 4.92
C LYS A 573 -12.10 18.94 4.15
N LEU A 574 -11.62 19.24 2.94
CA LEU A 574 -10.95 18.25 2.11
C LEU A 574 -9.63 17.84 2.75
N VAL A 575 -9.47 16.54 2.97
CA VAL A 575 -8.30 15.88 3.56
C VAL A 575 -7.47 15.20 2.47
N VAL A 576 -8.14 14.56 1.51
CA VAL A 576 -7.52 13.77 0.44
C VAL A 576 -7.98 14.27 -0.92
N LEU A 577 -7.01 14.60 -1.79
CA LEU A 577 -7.25 14.99 -3.18
C LEU A 577 -6.41 14.10 -4.10
N SER A 578 -7.07 13.22 -4.87
CA SER A 578 -6.43 12.36 -5.87
C SER A 578 -6.98 12.61 -7.27
N LEU A 579 -6.15 13.18 -8.14
CA LEU A 579 -6.44 13.53 -9.54
C LEU A 579 -5.50 12.81 -10.51
N SER A 580 -4.74 11.82 -10.03
CA SER A 580 -3.64 11.22 -10.77
C SER A 580 -4.06 10.47 -12.03
N ASN A 581 -3.12 10.27 -12.94
CA ASN A 581 -3.28 9.48 -14.15
C ASN A 581 -4.53 9.89 -14.96
N ASN A 582 -4.52 11.14 -15.42
CA ASN A 582 -5.56 11.75 -16.26
C ASN A 582 -4.90 12.56 -17.39
N SER A 583 -5.70 13.28 -18.17
CA SER A 583 -5.24 14.20 -19.23
C SER A 583 -5.51 15.68 -18.86
N LEU A 584 -5.46 16.02 -17.56
CA LEU A 584 -5.67 17.39 -17.09
C LEU A 584 -4.58 18.31 -17.64
N GLU A 585 -4.95 19.56 -17.93
CA GLU A 585 -4.08 20.55 -18.56
C GLU A 585 -4.31 21.96 -18.02
N GLY A 586 -3.40 22.89 -18.36
CA GLY A 586 -3.46 24.27 -17.92
C GLY A 586 -2.60 24.56 -16.69
N VAL A 587 -2.82 25.73 -16.09
CA VAL A 587 -1.96 26.26 -15.03
C VAL A 587 -2.60 26.02 -13.66
N VAL A 588 -1.82 25.47 -12.73
CA VAL A 588 -2.18 25.32 -11.31
C VAL A 588 -1.53 26.46 -10.54
N SER A 589 -2.35 27.20 -9.79
CA SER A 589 -1.96 28.35 -8.98
C SER A 589 -2.41 28.18 -7.53
N GLU A 590 -2.02 29.09 -6.65
CA GLU A 590 -2.43 29.15 -5.23
C GLU A 590 -3.95 29.16 -5.08
N ALA A 591 -4.66 29.82 -6.00
CA ALA A 591 -6.11 29.94 -5.98
C ALA A 591 -6.82 28.58 -6.00
N ASN A 592 -6.21 27.57 -6.64
CA ASN A 592 -6.76 26.21 -6.70
C ASN A 592 -6.82 25.54 -5.32
N PHE A 593 -6.02 26.00 -4.35
CA PHE A 593 -5.85 25.36 -3.05
C PHE A 593 -5.99 26.32 -1.85
N ALA A 594 -6.36 27.58 -2.09
CA ALA A 594 -6.22 28.69 -1.14
C ALA A 594 -6.99 28.53 0.19
N ASN A 595 -8.10 27.77 0.24
CA ASN A 595 -8.86 27.56 1.49
C ASN A 595 -8.86 26.10 1.97
N LEU A 596 -7.98 25.23 1.46
CA LEU A 596 -7.96 23.80 1.80
C LEU A 596 -7.31 23.52 3.16
N THR A 597 -7.82 24.08 4.25
CA THR A 597 -7.18 24.07 5.59
C THR A 597 -6.92 22.68 6.19
N MET A 598 -7.65 21.65 5.75
CA MET A 598 -7.55 20.28 6.28
C MET A 598 -6.75 19.32 5.39
N LEU A 599 -6.21 19.79 4.26
CA LEU A 599 -5.57 18.91 3.27
C LEU A 599 -4.31 18.25 3.83
N LYS A 600 -4.25 16.93 3.73
CA LYS A 600 -3.13 16.10 4.17
C LYS A 600 -2.48 15.36 3.01
N ASP A 601 -3.27 14.86 2.08
CA ASP A 601 -2.77 13.95 1.05
C ASP A 601 -3.14 14.49 -0.33
N MET A 602 -2.12 14.76 -1.16
CA MET A 602 -2.29 15.32 -2.51
C MET A 602 -1.56 14.44 -3.53
N ASP A 603 -2.33 13.84 -4.43
CA ASP A 603 -1.82 13.08 -5.57
C ASP A 603 -2.38 13.63 -6.89
N ILE A 604 -1.52 14.26 -7.68
CA ILE A 604 -1.85 14.83 -9.00
C ILE A 604 -0.97 14.20 -10.09
N THR A 605 -0.29 13.09 -9.77
CA THR A 605 0.72 12.46 -10.62
C THR A 605 0.22 12.13 -12.02
N SER A 606 1.13 12.02 -12.99
CA SER A 606 0.84 11.59 -14.36
C SER A 606 -0.15 12.47 -15.13
N ASN A 607 -0.15 13.79 -14.87
CA ASN A 607 -0.85 14.81 -15.66
C ASN A 607 0.15 15.71 -16.41
N TYR A 608 0.77 15.19 -17.47
CA TYR A 608 1.93 15.79 -18.18
C TYR A 608 1.70 17.18 -18.81
N LYS A 609 0.44 17.61 -18.95
CA LYS A 609 0.08 18.94 -19.47
C LYS A 609 -0.21 19.96 -18.37
N LEU A 610 -0.30 19.55 -17.10
CA LEU A 610 -0.45 20.49 -15.99
C LEU A 610 0.86 21.21 -15.71
N ILE A 611 0.75 22.52 -15.50
CA ILE A 611 1.87 23.41 -15.22
C ILE A 611 1.65 24.05 -13.86
N PHE A 612 2.46 23.67 -12.87
CA PHE A 612 2.49 24.29 -11.56
C PHE A 612 3.28 25.59 -11.63
N ASN A 613 2.56 26.70 -11.40
CA ASN A 613 3.10 28.05 -11.33
C ASN A 613 2.62 28.65 -9.99
N ILE A 614 3.38 28.37 -8.94
CA ILE A 614 3.08 28.75 -7.56
C ILE A 614 4.22 29.62 -7.05
N SER A 615 3.88 30.78 -6.51
CA SER A 615 4.80 31.74 -5.92
C SER A 615 5.65 31.11 -4.83
N HIS A 616 6.93 31.50 -4.81
CA HIS A 616 7.88 31.07 -3.78
C HIS A 616 7.52 31.60 -2.39
N GLU A 617 6.76 32.68 -2.32
CA GLU A 617 6.33 33.33 -1.06
C GLU A 617 5.03 32.76 -0.50
N TRP A 618 4.36 31.86 -1.23
CA TRP A 618 3.08 31.32 -0.79
C TRP A 618 3.23 30.39 0.41
N ILE A 619 2.44 30.67 1.44
CA ILE A 619 2.28 29.82 2.62
C ILE A 619 0.92 29.13 2.50
N PRO A 620 0.88 27.84 2.12
CA PRO A 620 -0.38 27.11 2.03
C PRO A 620 -1.06 26.99 3.41
N PRO A 621 -2.41 26.98 3.47
CA PRO A 621 -3.15 26.92 4.73
C PRO A 621 -3.20 25.53 5.36
N PHE A 622 -2.40 24.58 4.88
CA PHE A 622 -2.46 23.16 5.23
C PHE A 622 -1.09 22.54 5.52
N GLN A 623 -1.10 21.32 6.05
CA GLN A 623 0.09 20.53 6.38
C GLN A 623 -0.01 19.13 5.79
N LEU A 624 0.62 18.95 4.62
CA LEU A 624 0.64 17.70 3.90
C LEU A 624 1.44 16.63 4.65
N ARG A 625 0.92 15.39 4.62
CA ARG A 625 1.65 14.16 4.91
C ARG A 625 2.29 13.62 3.64
N PHE A 626 1.59 13.69 2.52
CA PHE A 626 2.04 13.17 1.22
C PHE A 626 1.80 14.19 0.12
N VAL A 627 2.81 14.40 -0.72
CA VAL A 627 2.70 15.20 -1.94
C VAL A 627 3.29 14.43 -3.11
N GLN A 628 2.46 14.15 -4.11
CA GLN A 628 2.83 13.40 -5.30
C GLN A 628 2.45 14.19 -6.55
N LEU A 629 3.46 14.74 -7.22
CA LEU A 629 3.31 15.58 -8.42
C LEU A 629 4.10 15.02 -9.61
N SER A 630 4.56 13.77 -9.53
CA SER A 630 5.39 13.16 -10.57
C SER A 630 4.75 13.27 -11.96
N SER A 631 5.57 13.49 -12.98
CA SER A 631 5.13 13.67 -14.36
C SER A 631 4.16 14.85 -14.59
N CYS A 632 4.14 15.86 -13.73
CA CYS A 632 3.60 17.21 -14.01
C CYS A 632 4.72 18.18 -14.42
N LYS A 633 4.44 19.41 -14.86
CA LYS A 633 5.49 20.42 -15.11
C LYS A 633 5.56 21.45 -13.99
N ILE A 634 6.76 21.72 -13.47
CA ILE A 634 7.00 22.79 -12.47
C ILE A 634 7.93 23.83 -13.09
N LEU A 635 7.51 25.11 -13.15
CA LEU A 635 8.25 26.16 -13.88
C LEU A 635 9.45 26.75 -13.13
N ASP A 636 9.34 26.94 -11.82
CA ASP A 636 10.27 27.79 -11.05
C ASP A 636 11.20 27.00 -10.11
N GLY A 637 11.80 25.93 -10.63
CA GLY A 637 12.73 25.09 -9.88
C GLY A 637 12.07 24.39 -8.69
N PHE A 638 12.86 24.10 -7.64
CA PHE A 638 12.35 23.35 -6.48
C PHE A 638 11.29 24.16 -5.72
N PRO A 639 10.06 23.63 -5.49
CA PRO A 639 8.98 24.40 -4.88
C PRO A 639 9.31 24.85 -3.45
N GLN A 640 9.40 26.17 -3.23
CA GLN A 640 9.83 26.72 -1.93
C GLN A 640 8.77 26.60 -0.84
N TRP A 641 7.49 26.67 -1.20
CA TRP A 641 6.38 26.53 -0.25
C TRP A 641 6.41 25.20 0.52
N LEU A 642 7.04 24.14 -0.03
CA LEU A 642 7.24 22.86 0.65
C LEU A 642 8.01 22.98 1.96
N GLN A 643 8.85 24.02 2.14
CA GLN A 643 9.57 24.28 3.39
C GLN A 643 8.62 24.45 4.59
N THR A 644 7.37 24.87 4.34
CA THR A 644 6.34 25.08 5.37
C THR A 644 5.67 23.78 5.82
N GLN A 645 5.84 22.68 5.09
CA GLN A 645 5.14 21.41 5.31
C GLN A 645 5.87 20.51 6.32
N LYS A 646 5.73 20.80 7.62
CA LYS A 646 6.49 20.14 8.69
C LYS A 646 6.09 18.69 8.96
N LYS A 647 4.90 18.28 8.51
CA LYS A 647 4.36 16.92 8.66
C LYS A 647 4.63 16.02 7.45
N LEU A 648 5.38 16.50 6.45
CA LEU A 648 5.60 15.80 5.19
C LEU A 648 6.45 14.54 5.41
N LYS A 649 5.92 13.39 4.97
CA LYS A 649 6.56 12.07 5.02
C LYS A 649 7.03 11.59 3.65
N ILE A 650 6.22 11.79 2.62
CA ILE A 650 6.50 11.38 1.23
C ILE A 650 6.55 12.61 0.33
N LEU A 651 7.67 12.77 -0.37
CA LEU A 651 7.88 13.81 -1.37
C LEU A 651 8.17 13.16 -2.74
N GLU A 652 7.23 13.24 -3.65
CA GLU A 652 7.33 12.68 -5.00
C GLU A 652 7.20 13.76 -6.07
N LEU A 653 8.33 14.12 -6.68
CA LEU A 653 8.47 15.11 -7.76
C LEU A 653 9.26 14.54 -8.94
N SER A 654 9.23 13.23 -9.18
CA SER A 654 9.94 12.60 -10.29
C SER A 654 9.40 13.08 -11.64
N ASN A 655 10.26 13.24 -12.64
CA ASN A 655 9.86 13.66 -13.99
C ASN A 655 9.07 14.98 -14.02
N THR A 656 9.49 15.98 -13.23
CA THR A 656 8.77 17.28 -13.14
C THR A 656 9.46 18.45 -13.83
N SER A 657 10.51 18.16 -14.60
CA SER A 657 11.38 19.15 -15.26
C SER A 657 12.13 20.08 -14.29
N LEU A 658 12.31 19.67 -13.03
CA LEU A 658 13.01 20.46 -12.02
C LEU A 658 14.46 20.71 -12.42
N ARG A 659 14.95 21.92 -12.12
CA ARG A 659 16.31 22.40 -12.39
C ARG A 659 16.91 23.02 -11.12
N GLY A 660 18.23 23.17 -11.12
CA GLY A 660 18.95 23.84 -10.04
C GLY A 660 19.43 22.86 -8.97
N ILE A 661 19.68 23.34 -7.76
CA ILE A 661 20.21 22.55 -6.64
C ILE A 661 19.12 22.20 -5.63
N LEU A 662 19.34 21.15 -4.83
CA LEU A 662 18.47 20.86 -3.68
C LEU A 662 18.53 22.00 -2.65
N PRO A 663 17.39 22.53 -2.16
CA PRO A 663 17.37 23.60 -1.17
C PRO A 663 18.00 23.19 0.18
N THR A 664 18.64 24.13 0.87
CA THR A 664 19.33 23.86 2.15
C THR A 664 18.37 23.53 3.30
N TRP A 665 17.13 24.02 3.25
CA TRP A 665 16.11 23.72 4.24
C TRP A 665 15.65 22.26 4.18
N LEU A 666 15.77 21.59 3.02
CA LEU A 666 15.32 20.20 2.85
C LEU A 666 16.04 19.28 3.84
N ARG A 667 17.34 19.49 4.05
CA ARG A 667 18.15 18.77 5.04
C ARG A 667 17.57 18.76 6.45
N LYS A 668 16.83 19.81 6.83
CA LYS A 668 16.24 19.98 8.17
C LYS A 668 14.86 19.32 8.29
N MET A 669 14.29 18.79 7.20
CA MET A 669 12.98 18.13 7.19
C MET A 669 13.12 16.63 7.50
N SER A 670 13.52 16.31 8.73
CA SER A 670 13.77 14.92 9.17
C SER A 670 12.51 14.03 9.23
N ALA A 671 11.31 14.60 9.09
CA ALA A 671 10.07 13.85 8.99
C ALA A 671 9.91 13.14 7.62
N ILE A 672 10.60 13.64 6.58
CA ILE A 672 10.55 13.05 5.25
C ILE A 672 11.39 11.76 5.25
N SER A 673 10.73 10.66 4.94
CA SER A 673 11.35 9.34 4.86
C SER A 673 11.38 8.79 3.45
N GLN A 674 10.51 9.28 2.56
CA GLN A 674 10.51 8.88 1.15
C GLN A 674 10.68 10.09 0.24
N ILE A 675 11.68 10.01 -0.64
CA ILE A 675 12.04 11.07 -1.58
C ILE A 675 12.19 10.46 -2.95
N TYR A 676 11.37 10.93 -3.86
CA TYR A 676 11.40 10.55 -5.26
C TYR A 676 11.59 11.81 -6.09
N LEU A 677 12.81 12.00 -6.59
CA LEU A 677 13.20 13.16 -7.42
C LEU A 677 13.80 12.72 -8.75
N SER A 678 13.54 11.46 -9.15
CA SER A 678 14.15 10.86 -10.33
C SER A 678 13.76 11.58 -11.63
N HIS A 679 14.55 11.40 -12.70
CA HIS A 679 14.24 11.92 -14.04
C HIS A 679 14.03 13.45 -14.07
N ASN A 680 14.93 14.20 -13.44
CA ASN A 680 14.92 15.66 -13.43
C ASN A 680 16.26 16.22 -13.95
N GLN A 681 16.46 17.54 -13.84
CA GLN A 681 17.68 18.24 -14.20
C GLN A 681 18.31 18.89 -12.96
N LEU A 682 18.17 18.24 -11.79
CA LEU A 682 18.73 18.71 -10.53
C LEU A 682 20.23 18.43 -10.48
N GLY A 683 21.02 19.41 -10.05
CA GLY A 683 22.46 19.29 -9.91
C GLY A 683 22.98 19.69 -8.53
N GLY A 684 24.30 19.86 -8.43
CA GLY A 684 24.96 20.15 -7.16
C GLY A 684 25.09 18.92 -6.26
N SER A 685 25.46 19.16 -5.00
CA SER A 685 25.79 18.11 -4.04
C SER A 685 24.58 17.55 -3.30
N LEU A 686 24.61 16.23 -3.01
CA LEU A 686 23.59 15.52 -2.22
C LEU A 686 23.58 15.87 -0.72
N LYS A 687 24.39 16.84 -0.26
CA LYS A 687 24.48 17.23 1.17
C LYS A 687 23.16 17.71 1.77
N ASN A 688 22.20 18.12 0.93
CA ASN A 688 20.91 18.64 1.35
C ASN A 688 19.79 17.60 1.39
N VAL A 689 20.08 16.33 1.06
CA VAL A 689 19.14 15.23 1.30
C VAL A 689 18.96 15.07 2.82
N PRO A 690 17.72 14.90 3.34
CA PRO A 690 17.47 14.69 4.76
C PRO A 690 18.21 13.46 5.29
N ASN A 691 18.71 13.57 6.52
CA ASN A 691 19.28 12.42 7.22
C ASN A 691 18.18 11.70 8.01
N MET A 692 18.18 10.37 8.01
CA MET A 692 17.24 9.59 8.82
C MET A 692 17.89 9.15 10.14
N TYR A 693 17.56 9.85 11.22
CA TYR A 693 17.94 9.44 12.57
C TYR A 693 16.94 8.43 13.14
N ARG A 694 17.42 7.57 14.05
CA ARG A 694 16.58 6.71 14.89
C ARG A 694 15.76 7.60 15.83
N THR A 695 14.57 8.03 15.42
CA THR A 695 13.60 8.64 16.34
C THR A 695 12.81 7.52 17.01
N SER A 696 12.77 7.51 18.33
CA SER A 696 12.19 6.46 19.19
C SER A 696 10.66 6.39 19.18
N GLY A 697 10.04 6.60 18.01
CA GLY A 697 8.61 6.52 17.79
C GLY A 697 8.34 6.37 16.30
N PHE A 698 7.89 5.17 15.92
CA PHE A 698 7.60 4.69 14.56
C PHE A 698 8.82 4.54 13.62
N GLU A 699 9.10 3.29 13.23
CA GLU A 699 10.13 2.91 12.27
C GLU A 699 9.79 3.39 10.85
N SER A 700 10.01 4.68 10.57
CA SER A 700 9.86 5.15 9.20
C SER A 700 11.00 4.58 8.34
N LYS A 701 10.63 3.78 7.34
CA LYS A 701 11.53 3.20 6.34
C LYS A 701 11.96 4.25 5.31
N GLY A 702 13.26 4.30 5.01
CA GLY A 702 13.85 5.27 4.07
C GLY A 702 13.90 4.79 2.64
N TYR A 703 13.32 5.56 1.71
CA TYR A 703 13.32 5.26 0.27
C TYR A 703 13.73 6.48 -0.53
N PHE A 704 14.95 6.49 -1.08
CA PHE A 704 15.49 7.64 -1.81
C PHE A 704 15.80 7.28 -3.26
N TYR A 705 15.00 7.81 -4.18
CA TYR A 705 15.13 7.65 -5.63
C TYR A 705 15.51 8.99 -6.26
N LEU A 706 16.79 9.13 -6.61
CA LEU A 706 17.44 10.35 -7.09
C LEU A 706 18.08 10.14 -8.47
N GLN A 707 17.79 9.02 -9.12
CA GLN A 707 18.39 8.63 -10.40
C GLN A 707 18.00 9.55 -11.55
N ASP A 708 18.78 9.50 -12.63
CA ASP A 708 18.55 10.28 -13.86
C ASP A 708 18.46 11.79 -13.58
N ASN A 709 19.55 12.34 -13.03
CA ASN A 709 19.72 13.75 -12.69
C ASN A 709 21.15 14.23 -13.06
N LEU A 710 21.53 15.42 -12.59
CA LEU A 710 22.84 16.05 -12.80
C LEU A 710 23.61 16.21 -11.47
N PHE A 711 23.29 15.43 -10.43
CA PHE A 711 23.96 15.54 -9.13
C PHE A 711 25.46 15.26 -9.27
N ASN A 712 26.27 16.04 -8.57
CA ASN A 712 27.72 15.98 -8.65
C ASN A 712 28.38 16.09 -7.27
N GLY A 713 29.70 16.02 -7.23
CA GLY A 713 30.45 15.95 -5.98
C GLY A 713 30.50 14.53 -5.42
N SER A 714 31.06 14.39 -4.22
CA SER A 714 31.13 13.11 -3.53
C SER A 714 29.83 12.75 -2.80
N ILE A 715 29.59 11.44 -2.65
CA ILE A 715 28.51 10.91 -1.83
C ILE A 715 28.77 11.36 -0.38
N PRO A 716 27.87 12.16 0.23
CA PRO A 716 28.14 12.75 1.52
C PRO A 716 28.04 11.69 2.63
N ARG A 717 29.00 11.72 3.56
CA ARG A 717 28.97 10.90 4.78
C ARG A 717 27.68 11.06 5.58
N SER A 718 26.99 12.21 5.49
CA SER A 718 25.70 12.41 6.16
C SER A 718 24.60 11.51 5.62
N LEU A 719 24.63 11.15 4.34
CA LEU A 719 23.62 10.31 3.69
C LEU A 719 23.81 8.83 4.05
N LEU A 720 25.06 8.33 3.97
CA LEU A 720 25.34 6.90 4.22
C LEU A 720 25.70 6.60 5.68
N CYS A 721 26.54 7.40 6.33
CA CYS A 721 27.06 7.06 7.66
C CYS A 721 26.05 7.31 8.80
N ARG A 722 24.98 8.08 8.57
CA ARG A 722 24.05 8.50 9.63
C ARG A 722 22.63 7.95 9.46
N SER A 723 22.39 7.12 8.46
CA SER A 723 21.05 6.64 8.10
C SER A 723 20.89 5.16 8.45
N THR A 724 20.29 4.86 9.60
CA THR A 724 20.11 3.46 10.05
C THR A 724 18.86 2.80 9.47
N ASN A 725 17.88 3.59 9.02
CA ASN A 725 16.57 3.12 8.55
C ASN A 725 16.42 3.19 7.03
N LEU A 726 17.50 3.47 6.29
CA LEU A 726 17.48 3.51 4.84
C LEU A 726 17.32 2.09 4.28
N ILE A 727 16.26 1.85 3.51
CA ILE A 727 15.95 0.57 2.87
C ILE A 727 16.45 0.58 1.43
N GLU A 728 16.22 1.68 0.71
CA GLU A 728 16.61 1.81 -0.69
C GLU A 728 17.28 3.15 -0.97
N LEU A 729 18.40 3.09 -1.69
CA LEU A 729 19.08 4.24 -2.25
C LEU A 729 19.40 4.00 -3.72
N ASP A 730 18.77 4.78 -4.59
CA ASP A 730 19.11 4.87 -6.01
C ASP A 730 19.58 6.29 -6.36
N VAL A 731 20.86 6.41 -6.69
CA VAL A 731 21.47 7.64 -7.20
C VAL A 731 22.10 7.41 -8.58
N SER A 732 21.61 6.41 -9.31
CA SER A 732 22.17 6.03 -10.60
C SER A 732 22.00 7.11 -11.68
N THR A 733 22.81 7.05 -12.73
CA THR A 733 22.77 8.01 -13.85
C THR A 733 22.89 9.46 -13.38
N ASN A 734 23.98 9.76 -12.68
CA ASN A 734 24.33 11.10 -12.20
C ASN A 734 25.82 11.38 -12.53
N ARG A 735 26.41 12.43 -11.94
CA ARG A 735 27.83 12.83 -12.10
C ARG A 735 28.57 12.79 -10.76
N LEU A 736 28.21 11.84 -9.89
CA LEU A 736 28.84 11.69 -8.58
C LEU A 736 30.25 11.14 -8.75
N HIS A 737 31.23 11.69 -8.05
CA HIS A 737 32.63 11.29 -8.15
C HIS A 737 33.27 11.09 -6.78
N GLY A 738 34.53 10.64 -6.76
CA GLY A 738 35.23 10.31 -5.52
C GLY A 738 34.80 8.95 -4.96
N ASN A 739 35.20 8.68 -3.72
CA ASN A 739 35.09 7.34 -3.15
C ASN A 739 33.72 7.11 -2.48
N ILE A 740 33.30 5.84 -2.44
CA ILE A 740 32.20 5.38 -1.59
C ILE A 740 32.68 5.46 -0.13
N PRO A 741 31.98 6.17 0.77
CA PRO A 741 32.38 6.30 2.18
C PRO A 741 32.54 4.94 2.91
N ASP A 742 33.64 4.78 3.67
CA ASP A 742 33.95 3.54 4.41
C ASP A 742 33.02 3.23 5.61
N CYS A 743 31.93 3.96 5.78
CA CYS A 743 31.00 3.84 6.91
C CYS A 743 29.68 3.14 6.52
N VAL A 744 29.65 2.46 5.37
CA VAL A 744 28.46 1.77 4.86
C VAL A 744 27.96 0.65 5.78
N GLU A 745 28.79 0.19 6.72
CA GLU A 745 28.36 -0.70 7.82
C GLU A 745 27.22 -0.12 8.67
N ASN A 746 27.00 1.20 8.69
CA ASN A 746 25.91 1.81 9.46
C ASN A 746 24.51 1.63 8.81
N LEU A 747 24.44 1.14 7.58
CA LEU A 747 23.21 0.95 6.81
C LEU A 747 22.49 -0.36 7.19
N GLN A 748 22.12 -0.51 8.46
CA GLN A 748 21.65 -1.79 9.04
C GLN A 748 20.40 -2.40 8.38
N ASN A 749 19.56 -1.58 7.75
CA ASN A 749 18.32 -2.02 7.10
C ASN A 749 18.34 -1.92 5.57
N ILE A 750 19.50 -1.66 4.95
CA ILE A 750 19.58 -1.48 3.50
C ILE A 750 19.30 -2.78 2.75
N ARG A 751 18.40 -2.69 1.78
CA ARG A 751 18.02 -3.78 0.88
C ARG A 751 18.52 -3.56 -0.54
N SER A 752 18.56 -2.30 -0.98
CA SER A 752 19.00 -1.92 -2.34
C SER A 752 19.95 -0.73 -2.30
N LEU A 753 21.16 -0.92 -2.84
CA LEU A 753 22.18 0.11 -3.01
C LEU A 753 22.58 0.20 -4.49
N ILE A 754 22.07 1.24 -5.16
CA ILE A 754 22.23 1.44 -6.61
C ILE A 754 22.98 2.76 -6.85
N LEU A 755 24.26 2.64 -7.20
CA LEU A 755 25.17 3.75 -7.48
C LEU A 755 25.68 3.76 -8.93
N SER A 756 25.05 2.98 -9.80
CA SER A 756 25.45 2.75 -11.19
C SER A 756 25.52 4.02 -12.05
N SER A 757 26.32 4.01 -13.12
CA SER A 757 26.40 5.11 -14.10
C SER A 757 26.70 6.46 -13.46
N ASN A 758 27.85 6.53 -12.80
CA ASN A 758 28.41 7.72 -12.18
C ASN A 758 29.91 7.82 -12.50
N GLU A 759 30.63 8.73 -11.85
CA GLU A 759 32.07 8.94 -11.97
C GLU A 759 32.82 8.49 -10.70
N LEU A 760 32.24 7.58 -9.90
CA LEU A 760 32.81 7.13 -8.62
C LEU A 760 34.14 6.41 -8.83
N SER A 761 35.10 6.63 -7.93
CA SER A 761 36.48 6.14 -8.06
C SER A 761 37.00 5.51 -6.77
N GLY A 762 38.21 4.96 -6.82
CA GLY A 762 38.83 4.31 -5.67
C GLY A 762 38.38 2.87 -5.48
N VAL A 763 38.73 2.29 -4.33
CA VAL A 763 38.44 0.90 -4.00
C VAL A 763 37.06 0.74 -3.36
N LEU A 764 36.48 -0.45 -3.49
CA LEU A 764 35.23 -0.80 -2.81
C LEU A 764 35.52 -0.98 -1.30
N PRO A 765 34.77 -0.34 -0.37
CA PRO A 765 35.07 -0.41 1.05
C PRO A 765 34.71 -1.78 1.64
N SER A 766 35.59 -2.33 2.48
CA SER A 766 35.36 -3.62 3.16
C SER A 766 34.17 -3.59 4.13
N SER A 767 33.88 -2.43 4.72
CA SER A 767 32.72 -2.24 5.61
C SER A 767 31.37 -2.52 4.93
N LEU A 768 31.31 -2.56 3.59
CA LEU A 768 30.11 -2.96 2.85
C LEU A 768 29.66 -4.38 3.21
N GLY A 769 30.60 -5.28 3.51
CA GLY A 769 30.31 -6.63 3.99
C GLY A 769 29.52 -6.67 5.30
N ASN A 770 29.52 -5.58 6.06
CA ASN A 770 28.86 -5.46 7.35
C ASN A 770 27.65 -4.49 7.33
N ALA A 771 27.19 -4.04 6.15
CA ALA A 771 26.08 -3.09 6.02
C ALA A 771 24.74 -3.65 6.53
N SER A 772 24.18 -4.64 5.83
CA SER A 772 22.96 -5.34 6.24
C SER A 772 23.00 -6.75 5.69
N SER A 773 22.58 -7.72 6.51
CA SER A 773 22.34 -9.08 6.03
C SER A 773 21.18 -9.17 5.04
N SER A 774 20.31 -8.16 4.98
CA SER A 774 19.17 -8.11 4.07
C SER A 774 19.46 -7.50 2.69
N LEU A 775 20.69 -7.02 2.46
CA LEU A 775 21.10 -6.41 1.19
C LEU A 775 20.98 -7.41 0.05
N ALA A 776 20.05 -7.15 -0.87
CA ALA A 776 19.72 -8.02 -1.99
C ALA A 776 20.19 -7.46 -3.33
N TRP A 777 20.25 -6.13 -3.49
CA TRP A 777 20.68 -5.48 -4.72
C TRP A 777 21.88 -4.56 -4.50
N LEU A 778 23.02 -4.93 -5.09
CA LEU A 778 24.22 -4.10 -5.13
C LEU A 778 24.61 -3.83 -6.59
N LYS A 779 24.40 -2.59 -7.04
CA LYS A 779 24.72 -2.17 -8.40
C LYS A 779 25.65 -0.97 -8.41
N LEU A 780 26.85 -1.18 -8.94
CA LEU A 780 27.94 -0.20 -9.01
C LEU A 780 28.49 -0.04 -10.44
N ASN A 781 27.82 -0.65 -11.41
CA ASN A 781 28.31 -0.71 -12.78
C ASN A 781 28.42 0.66 -13.44
N ASN A 782 29.30 0.78 -14.43
CA ASN A 782 29.57 2.03 -15.17
C ASN A 782 30.06 3.15 -14.23
N ASN A 783 31.23 2.93 -13.65
CA ASN A 783 31.96 3.85 -12.77
C ASN A 783 33.49 3.73 -13.02
N ASN A 784 34.31 4.40 -12.20
CA ASN A 784 35.78 4.35 -12.23
C ASN A 784 36.37 3.58 -11.03
N LEU A 785 35.64 2.66 -10.43
CA LEU A 785 36.09 1.88 -9.26
C LEU A 785 37.22 0.92 -9.65
N ASN A 786 38.18 0.70 -8.75
CA ASN A 786 39.37 -0.11 -9.01
C ASN A 786 39.76 -1.01 -7.81
N GLY A 787 40.86 -1.74 -7.95
CA GLY A 787 41.33 -2.69 -6.95
C GLY A 787 40.60 -4.04 -7.03
N GLU A 788 40.82 -4.89 -6.03
CA GLU A 788 40.18 -6.20 -5.94
C GLU A 788 38.82 -6.13 -5.22
N ILE A 789 37.97 -7.15 -5.40
CA ILE A 789 36.70 -7.27 -4.67
C ILE A 789 37.00 -7.64 -3.20
N PRO A 790 36.62 -6.82 -2.21
CA PRO A 790 36.88 -7.10 -0.79
C PRO A 790 36.25 -8.42 -0.33
N ARG A 791 37.00 -9.19 0.46
CA ARG A 791 36.56 -10.51 0.97
C ARG A 791 35.33 -10.41 1.88
N ASP A 792 35.15 -9.31 2.58
CA ASP A 792 34.06 -9.12 3.55
C ASP A 792 32.66 -9.16 2.91
N ILE A 793 32.56 -8.90 1.59
CA ILE A 793 31.30 -9.00 0.83
C ILE A 793 30.69 -10.40 0.89
N ARG A 794 31.49 -11.44 1.16
CA ARG A 794 31.00 -12.82 1.41
C ARG A 794 29.96 -12.91 2.54
N ASN A 795 29.89 -11.91 3.42
CA ASN A 795 28.94 -11.88 4.54
C ASN A 795 27.52 -11.53 4.09
N LEU A 796 27.33 -10.96 2.89
CA LEU A 796 26.04 -10.52 2.35
C LEU A 796 25.26 -11.69 1.72
N LYS A 797 24.86 -12.68 2.52
CA LYS A 797 24.28 -13.96 2.03
C LYS A 797 22.93 -13.83 1.30
N SER A 798 22.20 -12.74 1.51
CA SER A 798 20.93 -12.47 0.84
C SER A 798 21.10 -11.76 -0.51
N LEU A 799 22.33 -11.52 -0.96
CA LEU A 799 22.60 -10.84 -2.22
C LEU A 799 22.04 -11.64 -3.40
N ARG A 800 21.15 -11.00 -4.17
CA ARG A 800 20.52 -11.54 -5.38
C ARG A 800 21.14 -10.95 -6.64
N VAL A 801 21.52 -9.67 -6.60
CA VAL A 801 22.13 -8.99 -7.74
C VAL A 801 23.45 -8.36 -7.32
N LEU A 802 24.52 -8.76 -8.00
CA LEU A 802 25.84 -8.14 -7.91
C LEU A 802 26.26 -7.66 -9.31
N ASP A 803 26.15 -6.35 -9.54
CA ASP A 803 26.54 -5.73 -10.81
C ASP A 803 27.71 -4.75 -10.60
N LEU A 804 28.92 -5.22 -10.94
CA LEU A 804 30.18 -4.47 -10.87
C LEU A 804 30.75 -4.17 -12.27
N GLY A 805 29.94 -4.34 -13.32
CA GLY A 805 30.37 -4.17 -14.71
C GLY A 805 30.87 -2.76 -15.06
N ASP A 806 31.54 -2.61 -16.20
CA ASP A 806 32.08 -1.32 -16.70
C ASP A 806 32.85 -0.53 -15.61
N ASN A 807 33.89 -1.14 -15.04
CA ASN A 807 34.75 -0.53 -14.03
C ASN A 807 36.23 -0.87 -14.32
N LYS A 808 37.11 -0.67 -13.33
CA LYS A 808 38.54 -0.99 -13.40
C LYS A 808 38.93 -2.01 -12.31
N PHE A 809 38.02 -2.87 -11.88
CA PHE A 809 38.32 -3.93 -10.92
C PHE A 809 39.35 -4.89 -11.51
N SER A 810 40.26 -5.35 -10.67
CA SER A 810 41.40 -6.20 -11.03
C SER A 810 41.49 -7.43 -10.12
N GLY A 811 42.48 -8.29 -10.36
CA GLY A 811 42.68 -9.53 -9.60
C GLY A 811 41.83 -10.67 -10.16
N ASN A 812 41.71 -11.75 -9.38
CA ASN A 812 40.94 -12.93 -9.79
C ASN A 812 39.49 -12.81 -9.34
N ILE A 813 38.56 -13.42 -10.09
CA ILE A 813 37.18 -13.60 -9.61
C ILE A 813 37.23 -14.48 -8.33
N PRO A 814 36.78 -13.98 -7.17
CA PRO A 814 36.96 -14.73 -5.93
C PRO A 814 36.05 -15.96 -5.83
N LYS A 815 36.61 -17.08 -5.38
CA LYS A 815 35.87 -18.34 -5.18
C LYS A 815 34.70 -18.20 -4.20
N TRP A 816 34.84 -17.32 -3.20
CA TRP A 816 33.82 -17.11 -2.17
C TRP A 816 32.49 -16.57 -2.73
N ILE A 817 32.46 -15.99 -3.94
CA ILE A 817 31.20 -15.57 -4.58
C ILE A 817 30.27 -16.78 -4.70
N GLY A 818 30.76 -17.87 -5.26
CA GLY A 818 29.98 -19.12 -5.36
C GLY A 818 29.85 -19.89 -4.05
N GLU A 819 30.83 -19.80 -3.14
CA GLU A 819 30.79 -20.54 -1.87
C GLU A 819 29.85 -19.92 -0.82
N ASN A 820 29.63 -18.60 -0.87
CA ASN A 820 28.91 -17.87 0.17
C ASN A 820 27.66 -17.14 -0.33
N LEU A 821 27.61 -16.68 -1.59
CA LEU A 821 26.47 -15.94 -2.14
C LEU A 821 25.53 -16.88 -2.93
N THR A 822 25.00 -17.90 -2.26
CA THR A 822 24.20 -18.93 -2.91
C THR A 822 22.81 -18.45 -3.37
N SER A 823 22.35 -17.31 -2.84
CA SER A 823 21.10 -16.63 -3.25
C SER A 823 21.24 -15.81 -4.53
N LEU A 824 22.43 -15.77 -5.13
CA LEU A 824 22.73 -14.90 -6.26
C LEU A 824 21.98 -15.34 -7.52
N MET A 825 21.32 -14.38 -8.14
CA MET A 825 20.50 -14.53 -9.35
C MET A 825 21.18 -13.90 -10.56
N ILE A 826 21.87 -12.78 -10.35
CA ILE A 826 22.53 -12.00 -11.39
C ILE A 826 23.96 -11.67 -10.94
N LEU A 827 24.94 -12.15 -11.69
CA LEU A 827 26.35 -11.79 -11.53
C LEU A 827 26.86 -11.11 -12.80
N ARG A 828 27.25 -9.84 -12.67
CA ARG A 828 27.80 -9.05 -13.77
C ARG A 828 29.13 -8.42 -13.37
N LEU A 829 30.19 -8.85 -14.04
CA LEU A 829 31.57 -8.37 -13.90
C LEU A 829 32.14 -7.85 -15.22
N HIS A 830 31.29 -7.70 -16.23
CA HIS A 830 31.68 -7.37 -17.59
C HIS A 830 32.54 -6.11 -17.69
N LYS A 831 33.45 -6.04 -18.65
CA LYS A 831 34.28 -4.86 -18.95
C LYS A 831 35.04 -4.34 -17.72
N ASN A 832 35.90 -5.19 -17.18
CA ASN A 832 36.82 -4.92 -16.08
C ASN A 832 38.23 -5.40 -16.47
N THR A 833 39.13 -5.54 -15.50
CA THR A 833 40.49 -6.06 -15.70
C THR A 833 40.73 -7.36 -14.94
N PHE A 834 39.70 -8.18 -14.74
CA PHE A 834 39.83 -9.46 -14.04
C PHE A 834 40.72 -10.46 -14.80
N THR A 835 41.54 -11.18 -14.06
CA THR A 835 42.48 -12.21 -14.54
C THR A 835 42.18 -13.58 -13.89
N GLY A 836 43.04 -14.57 -14.16
CA GLY A 836 42.88 -15.91 -13.59
C GLY A 836 41.80 -16.71 -14.31
N THR A 837 41.23 -17.71 -13.62
CA THR A 837 40.19 -18.60 -14.19
C THR A 837 38.80 -18.28 -13.67
N ILE A 838 37.78 -18.71 -14.41
CA ILE A 838 36.40 -18.69 -13.92
C ILE A 838 36.25 -19.73 -12.79
N PRO A 839 35.85 -19.33 -11.56
CA PRO A 839 35.78 -20.25 -10.43
C PRO A 839 34.69 -21.31 -10.60
N GLN A 840 35.06 -22.58 -10.39
CA GLN A 840 34.11 -23.70 -10.36
C GLN A 840 33.05 -23.55 -9.25
N SER A 841 33.36 -22.80 -8.17
CA SER A 841 32.41 -22.56 -7.09
C SER A 841 31.14 -21.84 -7.54
N LEU A 842 31.15 -21.10 -8.66
CA LEU A 842 29.96 -20.43 -9.21
C LEU A 842 28.81 -21.40 -9.52
N CYS A 843 29.12 -22.68 -9.77
CA CYS A 843 28.11 -23.73 -9.97
C CYS A 843 27.21 -23.95 -8.74
N LYS A 844 27.60 -23.47 -7.55
CA LYS A 844 26.79 -23.53 -6.32
C LYS A 844 25.72 -22.43 -6.23
N CYS A 845 25.72 -21.44 -7.12
CA CYS A 845 24.70 -20.40 -7.17
C CYS A 845 23.45 -20.93 -7.89
N SER A 846 22.62 -21.71 -7.20
CA SER A 846 21.49 -22.43 -7.80
C SER A 846 20.40 -21.53 -8.40
N TYR A 847 20.33 -20.24 -8.07
CA TYR A 847 19.36 -19.29 -8.62
C TYR A 847 19.93 -18.42 -9.76
N LEU A 848 21.20 -18.60 -10.12
CA LEU A 848 21.89 -17.77 -11.10
C LEU A 848 21.27 -17.99 -12.49
N HIS A 849 20.72 -16.92 -13.07
CA HIS A 849 20.14 -16.93 -14.41
C HIS A 849 20.78 -15.90 -15.36
N ILE A 850 21.56 -14.95 -14.84
CA ILE A 850 22.44 -14.09 -15.63
C ILE A 850 23.88 -14.19 -15.12
N LEU A 851 24.78 -14.63 -16.01
CA LEU A 851 26.23 -14.65 -15.80
C LEU A 851 26.92 -13.87 -16.91
N ASP A 852 27.51 -12.73 -16.56
CA ASP A 852 28.13 -11.82 -17.52
C ASP A 852 29.53 -11.42 -17.04
N VAL A 853 30.55 -12.08 -17.58
CA VAL A 853 31.99 -11.84 -17.28
C VAL A 853 32.77 -11.39 -18.51
N ALA A 854 32.05 -10.93 -19.53
CA ALA A 854 32.61 -10.54 -20.82
C ALA A 854 33.63 -9.39 -20.71
N HIS A 855 34.48 -9.22 -21.73
CA HIS A 855 35.46 -8.12 -21.79
C HIS A 855 36.37 -8.05 -20.55
N ASN A 856 37.06 -9.15 -20.25
CA ASN A 856 38.06 -9.24 -19.20
C ASN A 856 39.33 -9.95 -19.73
N TYR A 857 40.26 -10.31 -18.86
CA TYR A 857 41.48 -11.05 -19.20
C TYR A 857 41.46 -12.46 -18.61
N LEU A 858 40.27 -13.08 -18.53
CA LEU A 858 40.09 -14.41 -17.95
C LEU A 858 40.71 -15.49 -18.85
N THR A 859 41.29 -16.50 -18.23
CA THR A 859 42.04 -17.61 -18.84
C THR A 859 41.50 -18.95 -18.36
N GLY A 860 42.03 -20.06 -18.87
CA GLY A 860 41.57 -21.41 -18.52
C GLY A 860 40.30 -21.80 -19.27
N SER A 861 39.73 -22.96 -18.91
CA SER A 861 38.54 -23.51 -19.56
C SER A 861 37.25 -23.07 -18.88
N ILE A 862 36.15 -23.18 -19.65
CA ILE A 862 34.80 -23.01 -19.12
C ILE A 862 34.51 -24.19 -18.16
N PRO A 863 34.05 -23.94 -16.91
CA PRO A 863 33.78 -25.02 -15.96
C PRO A 863 32.68 -25.98 -16.46
N HIS A 864 32.96 -27.29 -16.45
CA HIS A 864 32.00 -28.32 -16.85
C HIS A 864 30.70 -28.29 -16.03
N CYS A 865 30.78 -27.97 -14.74
CA CYS A 865 29.61 -27.89 -13.87
C CYS A 865 28.66 -26.73 -14.19
N PHE A 866 28.95 -25.87 -15.19
CA PHE A 866 27.97 -24.88 -15.63
C PHE A 866 26.68 -25.52 -16.14
N GLY A 867 26.74 -26.77 -16.63
CA GLY A 867 25.53 -27.56 -16.93
C GLY A 867 24.69 -27.95 -15.70
N GLU A 868 25.15 -27.67 -14.48
CA GLU A 868 24.42 -27.95 -13.22
C GLU A 868 23.73 -26.70 -12.65
N LEU A 869 23.80 -25.55 -13.32
CA LEU A 869 23.17 -24.31 -12.87
C LEU A 869 21.63 -24.40 -12.93
N SER A 870 21.02 -24.87 -11.84
CA SER A 870 19.57 -25.12 -11.73
C SER A 870 18.71 -23.93 -12.16
N GLY A 871 19.13 -22.69 -11.85
CA GLY A 871 18.40 -21.47 -12.20
C GLY A 871 18.28 -21.22 -13.70
N MET A 872 19.10 -21.88 -14.54
CA MET A 872 19.03 -21.85 -16.00
C MET A 872 18.45 -23.15 -16.61
N ILE A 873 17.94 -24.06 -15.76
CA ILE A 873 17.32 -25.35 -16.13
C ILE A 873 15.84 -25.37 -15.77
N ASP A 874 15.51 -24.90 -14.56
CA ASP A 874 14.15 -24.84 -14.02
C ASP A 874 13.85 -23.46 -13.41
N ALA A 875 12.63 -22.98 -13.66
CA ALA A 875 12.14 -21.66 -13.29
C ALA A 875 11.21 -21.69 -12.06
N SER A 876 11.13 -22.82 -11.34
CA SER A 876 10.29 -23.00 -10.14
C SER A 876 10.50 -21.95 -9.04
N TRP A 877 11.65 -21.27 -9.01
CA TRP A 877 11.93 -20.15 -8.10
C TRP A 877 11.16 -18.85 -8.43
N LEU A 878 10.64 -18.70 -9.64
CA LEU A 878 9.84 -17.53 -10.04
C LEU A 878 8.48 -17.46 -9.31
N ASP A 879 7.85 -18.61 -9.03
CA ASP A 879 6.55 -18.68 -8.36
C ASP A 879 6.60 -18.23 -6.88
N ILE A 880 7.76 -18.38 -6.22
CA ILE A 880 8.00 -17.98 -4.82
C ILE A 880 8.09 -16.46 -4.67
N HIS A 881 8.25 -15.71 -5.77
CA HIS A 881 8.61 -14.28 -5.74
C HIS A 881 7.60 -13.33 -6.39
N ASN A 882 6.48 -13.86 -6.92
CA ASN A 882 5.39 -13.08 -7.50
C ASN A 882 4.61 -12.19 -6.49
N GLY A 883 5.02 -12.15 -5.22
CA GLY A 883 4.43 -11.31 -4.17
C GLY A 883 5.30 -10.13 -3.68
N SER A 884 6.56 -9.99 -4.13
CA SER A 884 7.43 -8.89 -3.67
C SER A 884 7.47 -7.75 -4.69
N SER A 885 7.04 -6.56 -4.28
CA SER A 885 7.07 -5.31 -5.04
C SER A 885 8.48 -4.83 -5.47
N ASP A 886 9.54 -5.56 -5.12
CA ASP A 886 10.95 -5.16 -5.33
C ASP A 886 11.40 -5.13 -6.79
N TYR A 887 10.74 -5.87 -7.70
CA TYR A 887 11.17 -5.95 -9.10
C TYR A 887 10.71 -4.76 -9.96
N ASN A 888 9.71 -4.01 -9.52
CA ASN A 888 8.99 -3.06 -10.39
C ASN A 888 9.84 -1.84 -10.84
N ASN A 889 10.95 -1.55 -10.16
CA ASN A 889 11.80 -0.38 -10.44
C ASN A 889 13.23 -0.73 -10.90
N LEU A 890 13.55 -2.01 -11.08
CA LEU A 890 14.92 -2.45 -11.39
C LEU A 890 15.15 -2.63 -12.88
N ASN A 891 16.41 -2.51 -13.28
CA ASN A 891 16.83 -2.71 -14.66
C ASN A 891 18.19 -3.41 -14.73
N VAL A 892 18.45 -4.15 -15.80
CA VAL A 892 19.77 -4.72 -16.12
C VAL A 892 20.01 -4.56 -17.62
N ILE A 893 21.24 -4.24 -18.01
CA ILE A 893 21.63 -4.17 -19.42
C ILE A 893 22.26 -5.51 -19.78
N GLN A 894 21.92 -6.11 -20.93
CA GLN A 894 22.56 -7.33 -21.41
C GLN A 894 22.83 -7.22 -22.91
N VAL A 895 23.96 -7.77 -23.36
CA VAL A 895 24.23 -7.94 -24.78
C VAL A 895 23.41 -9.12 -25.27
N MET A 896 22.47 -8.84 -26.17
CA MET A 896 21.57 -9.81 -26.77
C MET A 896 21.42 -9.46 -28.24
N LYS A 897 21.57 -10.46 -29.13
CA LYS A 897 21.49 -10.27 -30.58
C LYS A 897 22.46 -9.21 -31.12
N GLY A 898 23.66 -9.14 -30.54
CA GLY A 898 24.69 -8.14 -30.88
C GLY A 898 24.37 -6.70 -30.44
N MET A 899 23.36 -6.48 -29.59
CA MET A 899 22.95 -5.14 -29.12
C MET A 899 22.86 -5.07 -27.58
N ASN A 900 23.15 -3.90 -27.01
CA ASN A 900 22.90 -3.63 -25.59
C ASN A 900 21.39 -3.40 -25.35
N LEU A 901 20.72 -4.35 -24.72
CA LEU A 901 19.31 -4.27 -24.38
C LEU A 901 19.14 -3.98 -22.88
N LYS A 902 18.37 -2.95 -22.54
CA LYS A 902 17.98 -2.63 -21.16
C LYS A 902 16.69 -3.36 -20.82
N TYR A 903 16.78 -4.35 -19.95
CA TYR A 903 15.65 -5.10 -19.42
C TYR A 903 15.13 -4.43 -18.16
N THR A 904 13.81 -4.28 -18.07
CA THR A 904 13.11 -3.70 -16.92
C THR A 904 12.05 -4.69 -16.43
N LYS A 905 10.82 -4.61 -16.93
CA LYS A 905 9.66 -5.42 -16.52
C LYS A 905 9.75 -6.91 -16.88
N THR A 906 10.70 -7.28 -17.75
CA THR A 906 10.86 -8.66 -18.23
C THR A 906 12.16 -9.29 -17.71
N LEU A 907 12.81 -8.68 -16.71
CA LEU A 907 14.11 -9.13 -16.20
C LEU A 907 14.10 -10.60 -15.80
N ASP A 908 13.02 -11.05 -15.15
CA ASP A 908 12.84 -12.42 -14.68
C ASP A 908 12.76 -13.47 -15.80
N LEU A 909 12.59 -13.03 -17.05
CA LEU A 909 12.54 -13.88 -18.24
C LEU A 909 13.88 -13.91 -19.00
N VAL A 910 14.92 -13.24 -18.49
CA VAL A 910 16.20 -13.07 -19.20
C VAL A 910 17.24 -14.05 -18.69
N PHE A 911 17.38 -15.19 -19.35
CA PHE A 911 18.43 -16.17 -19.04
C PHE A 911 19.61 -15.97 -19.99
N ASN A 912 20.76 -15.46 -19.50
CA ASN A 912 21.89 -15.11 -20.36
C ASN A 912 23.24 -15.53 -19.79
N MET A 913 24.13 -15.99 -20.67
CA MET A 913 25.52 -16.28 -20.35
C MET A 913 26.45 -15.59 -21.35
N ASP A 914 27.14 -14.55 -20.92
CA ASP A 914 28.13 -13.83 -21.73
C ASP A 914 29.55 -13.99 -21.15
N LEU A 915 30.38 -14.76 -21.85
CA LEU A 915 31.78 -15.03 -21.54
C LEU A 915 32.72 -14.44 -22.61
N SER A 916 32.21 -13.59 -23.50
CA SER A 916 32.93 -13.11 -24.68
C SER A 916 34.11 -12.18 -24.36
N SER A 917 34.98 -11.97 -25.34
CA SER A 917 36.11 -11.05 -25.24
C SER A 917 36.99 -11.32 -24.02
N ASN A 918 37.46 -12.55 -23.90
CA ASN A 918 38.38 -13.03 -22.86
C ASN A 918 39.54 -13.81 -23.52
N LYS A 919 40.31 -14.57 -22.73
CA LYS A 919 41.39 -15.46 -23.19
C LYS A 919 41.08 -16.93 -22.83
N LEU A 920 39.80 -17.31 -22.85
CA LEU A 920 39.36 -18.66 -22.49
C LEU A 920 39.83 -19.67 -23.53
N VAL A 921 40.21 -20.87 -23.09
CA VAL A 921 40.78 -21.95 -23.91
C VAL A 921 40.05 -23.28 -23.67
N GLY A 922 40.28 -24.27 -24.52
CA GLY A 922 39.63 -25.57 -24.43
C GLY A 922 38.26 -25.59 -25.12
N GLU A 923 37.54 -26.69 -24.97
CA GLU A 923 36.28 -26.94 -25.66
C GLU A 923 35.07 -26.34 -24.91
N ILE A 924 33.92 -26.22 -25.57
CA ILE A 924 32.64 -25.96 -24.89
C ILE A 924 32.23 -27.24 -24.16
N PRO A 925 32.07 -27.24 -22.82
CA PRO A 925 31.57 -28.39 -22.08
C PRO A 925 30.24 -28.89 -22.66
N GLY A 926 30.15 -30.19 -22.94
CA GLY A 926 28.91 -30.80 -23.44
C GLY A 926 27.75 -30.63 -22.47
N GLU A 927 28.07 -30.55 -21.17
CA GLU A 927 27.13 -30.32 -20.08
C GLU A 927 26.38 -28.98 -20.22
N ILE A 928 26.91 -27.94 -20.87
CA ILE A 928 26.19 -26.67 -21.08
C ILE A 928 24.87 -26.86 -21.84
N THR A 929 24.77 -27.93 -22.65
CA THR A 929 23.55 -28.23 -23.42
C THR A 929 22.35 -28.65 -22.56
N THR A 930 22.52 -28.82 -21.24
CA THR A 930 21.44 -29.06 -20.28
C THR A 930 20.69 -27.79 -19.87
N LEU A 931 21.24 -26.60 -20.14
CA LEU A 931 20.67 -25.30 -19.74
C LEU A 931 19.51 -24.91 -20.66
N THR A 932 18.37 -25.58 -20.49
CA THR A 932 17.21 -25.51 -21.38
C THR A 932 16.50 -24.16 -21.39
N LEU A 933 16.63 -23.35 -20.33
CA LEU A 933 16.02 -22.02 -20.23
C LEU A 933 16.89 -20.91 -20.82
N LEU A 934 18.15 -21.19 -21.14
CA LEU A 934 19.09 -20.18 -21.63
C LEU A 934 18.59 -19.54 -22.94
N VAL A 935 18.46 -18.21 -22.94
CA VAL A 935 17.96 -17.41 -24.07
C VAL A 935 19.12 -16.88 -24.91
N GLY A 936 20.23 -16.51 -24.26
CA GLY A 936 21.43 -16.00 -24.93
C GLY A 936 22.70 -16.68 -24.45
N ILE A 937 23.57 -17.03 -25.39
CA ILE A 937 24.95 -17.46 -25.11
C ILE A 937 25.93 -16.74 -26.03
N ASN A 938 26.92 -16.08 -25.44
CA ASN A 938 27.95 -15.35 -26.17
C ASN A 938 29.34 -15.80 -25.67
N LEU A 939 30.09 -16.47 -26.55
CA LEU A 939 31.45 -16.97 -26.31
C LEU A 939 32.47 -16.31 -27.25
N SER A 940 32.04 -15.31 -28.02
CA SER A 940 32.85 -14.70 -29.08
C SER A 940 34.17 -14.12 -28.57
N HIS A 941 35.15 -13.94 -29.46
CA HIS A 941 36.45 -13.34 -29.15
C HIS A 941 37.17 -14.03 -27.96
N ASN A 942 37.44 -15.32 -28.12
CA ASN A 942 38.20 -16.14 -27.17
C ASN A 942 39.20 -17.05 -27.92
N ASN A 943 39.83 -17.98 -27.22
CA ASN A 943 40.75 -18.98 -27.76
C ASN A 943 40.16 -20.40 -27.63
N LEU A 944 38.83 -20.54 -27.66
CA LEU A 944 38.14 -21.83 -27.52
C LEU A 944 38.33 -22.69 -28.76
N ASN A 945 38.44 -24.00 -28.60
CA ASN A 945 38.68 -24.96 -29.67
C ASN A 945 37.71 -26.16 -29.57
N GLY A 946 38.01 -27.26 -30.27
CA GLY A 946 37.15 -28.43 -30.34
C GLY A 946 35.91 -28.20 -31.22
N SER A 947 34.91 -29.06 -31.07
CA SER A 947 33.64 -28.98 -31.84
C SER A 947 32.51 -28.34 -31.04
N ILE A 948 31.57 -27.71 -31.72
CA ILE A 948 30.30 -27.26 -31.10
C ILE A 948 29.54 -28.51 -30.61
N PRO A 949 29.06 -28.55 -29.34
CA PRO A 949 28.41 -29.73 -28.79
C PRO A 949 27.22 -30.24 -29.63
N HIS A 950 27.19 -31.54 -29.91
CA HIS A 950 26.16 -32.14 -30.76
C HIS A 950 24.74 -32.02 -30.19
N ASN A 951 24.58 -31.84 -28.88
CA ASN A 951 23.29 -31.69 -28.20
C ASN A 951 22.80 -30.24 -28.05
N ILE A 952 23.46 -29.26 -28.68
CA ILE A 952 23.08 -27.85 -28.58
C ILE A 952 21.61 -27.59 -28.98
N GLY A 953 21.04 -28.42 -29.86
CA GLY A 953 19.61 -28.40 -30.21
C GLY A 953 18.63 -28.65 -29.05
N ASN A 954 19.10 -29.16 -27.91
CA ASN A 954 18.26 -29.36 -26.72
C ASN A 954 17.90 -28.03 -26.02
N MET A 955 18.69 -26.98 -26.25
CA MET A 955 18.53 -25.67 -25.61
C MET A 955 17.46 -24.84 -26.32
N LYS A 956 16.21 -25.31 -26.29
CA LYS A 956 15.11 -24.80 -27.13
C LYS A 956 14.79 -23.32 -26.92
N ALA A 957 15.09 -22.74 -25.76
CA ALA A 957 14.86 -21.33 -25.47
C ALA A 957 15.86 -20.38 -26.16
N LEU A 958 16.96 -20.90 -26.72
CA LEU A 958 18.00 -20.08 -27.34
C LEU A 958 17.46 -19.21 -28.46
N ASN A 959 17.74 -17.92 -28.33
CA ASN A 959 17.35 -16.86 -29.24
C ASN A 959 18.58 -16.16 -29.85
N SER A 960 19.68 -16.10 -29.11
CA SER A 960 20.92 -15.44 -29.51
C SER A 960 22.14 -16.33 -29.26
N ILE A 961 22.89 -16.65 -30.32
CA ILE A 961 24.16 -17.38 -30.24
C ILE A 961 25.26 -16.55 -30.88
N ASP A 962 26.36 -16.32 -30.18
CA ASP A 962 27.56 -15.74 -30.77
C ASP A 962 28.82 -16.51 -30.37
N PHE A 963 29.38 -17.25 -31.33
CA PHE A 963 30.60 -18.05 -31.17
C PHE A 963 31.72 -17.56 -32.10
N SER A 964 31.62 -16.33 -32.63
CA SER A 964 32.60 -15.84 -33.59
C SER A 964 33.99 -15.68 -32.98
N ASP A 965 35.02 -15.58 -33.83
CA ASP A 965 36.38 -15.23 -33.42
C ASP A 965 36.93 -16.18 -32.34
N ASN A 966 36.96 -17.47 -32.69
CA ASN A 966 37.46 -18.58 -31.88
C ASN A 966 38.23 -19.57 -32.78
N GLN A 967 38.52 -20.77 -32.26
CA GLN A 967 39.22 -21.84 -32.96
C GLN A 967 38.35 -23.09 -33.11
N PHE A 968 37.01 -22.95 -33.14
CA PHE A 968 36.10 -24.07 -33.28
C PHE A 968 36.30 -24.80 -34.61
N SER A 969 36.22 -26.12 -34.58
CA SER A 969 36.48 -27.02 -35.71
C SER A 969 35.40 -28.10 -35.81
N GLY A 970 35.45 -28.92 -36.87
CA GLY A 970 34.41 -29.93 -37.13
C GLY A 970 33.21 -29.35 -37.88
N THR A 971 32.05 -30.00 -37.75
CA THR A 971 30.81 -29.62 -38.45
C THR A 971 29.89 -28.78 -37.56
N ILE A 972 29.03 -27.97 -38.16
CA ILE A 972 27.92 -27.33 -37.46
C ILE A 972 26.90 -28.43 -37.12
N PRO A 973 26.56 -28.68 -35.85
CA PRO A 973 25.70 -29.79 -35.46
C PRO A 973 24.32 -29.74 -36.12
N PRO A 974 23.83 -30.84 -36.75
CA PRO A 974 22.49 -30.89 -37.32
C PRO A 974 21.37 -30.61 -36.32
N SER A 975 21.60 -30.89 -35.03
CA SER A 975 20.66 -30.61 -33.95
C SER A 975 20.33 -29.12 -33.81
N MET A 976 21.19 -28.20 -34.27
CA MET A 976 20.90 -26.76 -34.28
C MET A 976 19.63 -26.41 -35.08
N ALA A 977 19.20 -27.28 -36.00
CA ALA A 977 17.94 -27.13 -36.72
C ALA A 977 16.70 -27.17 -35.80
N ALA A 978 16.82 -27.70 -34.58
CA ALA A 978 15.74 -27.76 -33.59
C ALA A 978 15.53 -26.44 -32.81
N LEU A 979 16.42 -25.45 -32.96
CA LEU A 979 16.37 -24.17 -32.25
C LEU A 979 15.39 -23.19 -32.90
N ASN A 980 14.10 -23.39 -32.64
CA ASN A 980 13.01 -22.68 -33.31
C ASN A 980 12.92 -21.17 -32.99
N PHE A 981 13.49 -20.71 -31.87
CA PHE A 981 13.45 -19.30 -31.45
C PHE A 981 14.73 -18.51 -31.82
N LEU A 982 15.71 -19.16 -32.43
CA LEU A 982 17.00 -18.56 -32.77
C LEU A 982 16.83 -17.44 -33.79
N SER A 983 17.08 -16.19 -33.40
CA SER A 983 16.94 -15.03 -34.30
C SER A 983 18.25 -14.29 -34.58
N TYR A 984 19.30 -14.59 -33.81
CA TYR A 984 20.65 -14.09 -34.04
C TYR A 984 21.66 -15.23 -33.89
N MET A 985 22.54 -15.35 -34.87
CA MET A 985 23.63 -16.32 -34.88
C MET A 985 24.85 -15.70 -35.53
N ASN A 986 26.02 -15.90 -34.93
CA ASN A 986 27.31 -15.55 -35.53
C ASN A 986 28.32 -16.66 -35.24
N LEU A 987 28.86 -17.28 -36.29
CA LEU A 987 29.85 -18.37 -36.25
C LEU A 987 31.12 -18.00 -37.02
N SER A 988 31.28 -16.72 -37.37
CA SER A 988 32.36 -16.26 -38.23
C SER A 988 33.73 -16.40 -37.57
N HIS A 989 34.81 -16.38 -38.36
CA HIS A 989 36.19 -16.45 -37.92
C HIS A 989 36.48 -17.66 -37.00
N ASN A 990 36.17 -18.85 -37.50
CA ASN A 990 36.50 -20.15 -36.90
C ASN A 990 37.12 -21.09 -37.94
N ASN A 991 37.34 -22.36 -37.59
CA ASN A 991 37.84 -23.42 -38.46
C ASN A 991 36.77 -24.51 -38.75
N LEU A 992 35.50 -24.10 -38.84
CA LEU A 992 34.37 -24.99 -39.12
C LEU A 992 34.40 -25.48 -40.58
N SER A 993 33.81 -26.66 -40.79
CA SER A 993 33.86 -27.38 -42.06
C SER A 993 32.59 -28.18 -42.34
N GLY A 994 32.38 -28.58 -43.58
CA GLY A 994 31.23 -29.40 -43.98
C GLY A 994 30.00 -28.59 -44.36
N ARG A 995 28.87 -29.30 -44.52
CA ARG A 995 27.61 -28.71 -44.99
C ARG A 995 26.88 -27.97 -43.87
N ILE A 996 26.39 -26.76 -44.14
CA ILE A 996 25.52 -26.01 -43.23
C ILE A 996 24.18 -26.76 -43.06
N PRO A 997 23.75 -27.10 -41.83
CA PRO A 997 22.48 -27.76 -41.58
C PRO A 997 21.27 -26.96 -42.07
N THR A 998 20.24 -27.66 -42.53
CA THR A 998 18.97 -27.07 -42.94
C THR A 998 17.92 -27.25 -41.85
N GLY A 999 17.27 -26.16 -41.44
CA GLY A 999 16.13 -26.14 -40.53
C GLY A 999 15.25 -24.93 -40.81
N SER A 1000 13.97 -24.98 -40.45
CA SER A 1000 12.99 -23.91 -40.75
C SER A 1000 13.47 -22.56 -40.23
N GLN A 1001 14.00 -22.51 -39.01
CA GLN A 1001 14.53 -21.28 -38.43
C GLN A 1001 15.90 -20.87 -39.01
N LEU A 1002 16.83 -21.82 -39.18
CA LEU A 1002 18.18 -21.55 -39.73
C LEU A 1002 18.13 -20.97 -41.15
N GLN A 1003 17.15 -21.38 -41.96
CA GLN A 1003 16.97 -20.88 -43.32
C GLN A 1003 16.48 -19.42 -43.39
N THR A 1004 15.99 -18.86 -42.28
CA THR A 1004 15.66 -17.43 -42.19
C THR A 1004 16.91 -16.55 -42.01
N LEU A 1005 18.02 -17.13 -41.54
CA LEU A 1005 19.30 -16.46 -41.31
C LEU A 1005 20.11 -16.46 -42.62
N THR A 1006 19.72 -15.57 -43.54
CA THR A 1006 20.24 -15.53 -44.92
C THR A 1006 21.55 -14.75 -45.09
N ASP A 1007 22.03 -14.09 -44.04
CA ASP A 1007 23.27 -13.30 -44.11
C ASP A 1007 24.51 -14.22 -44.18
N PRO A 1008 25.29 -14.21 -45.27
CA PRO A 1008 26.50 -15.03 -45.39
C PRO A 1008 27.61 -14.60 -44.42
N SER A 1009 27.56 -13.37 -43.86
CA SER A 1009 28.56 -12.86 -42.90
C SER A 1009 28.65 -13.72 -41.64
N ILE A 1010 27.53 -14.37 -41.25
CA ILE A 1010 27.40 -15.30 -40.13
C ILE A 1010 28.48 -16.39 -40.15
N TYR A 1011 28.92 -16.80 -41.35
CA TYR A 1011 29.87 -17.92 -41.55
C TYR A 1011 31.23 -17.48 -42.07
N ALA A 1012 31.46 -16.17 -42.22
CA ALA A 1012 32.70 -15.62 -42.80
C ALA A 1012 33.96 -16.18 -42.12
N GLY A 1013 35.06 -16.32 -42.85
CA GLY A 1013 36.33 -16.84 -42.30
C GLY A 1013 36.43 -18.37 -42.19
N ASN A 1014 35.32 -19.12 -42.26
CA ASN A 1014 35.33 -20.60 -42.25
C ASN A 1014 35.48 -21.17 -43.67
N ARG A 1015 36.70 -21.42 -44.11
CA ARG A 1015 37.02 -21.75 -45.52
C ARG A 1015 36.39 -23.06 -46.03
N ASN A 1016 36.14 -24.02 -45.15
CA ASN A 1016 35.68 -25.36 -45.51
C ASN A 1016 34.17 -25.57 -45.33
N LEU A 1017 33.40 -24.51 -45.07
CA LEU A 1017 31.94 -24.56 -45.04
C LEU A 1017 31.34 -24.42 -46.44
N CYS A 1018 30.26 -25.15 -46.69
CA CYS A 1018 29.51 -25.11 -47.94
C CYS A 1018 28.00 -25.27 -47.71
N GLY A 1019 27.19 -24.87 -48.70
CA GLY A 1019 25.73 -24.86 -48.62
C GLY A 1019 25.15 -23.46 -48.34
N ALA A 1020 23.87 -23.26 -48.63
CA ALA A 1020 23.20 -21.98 -48.44
C ALA A 1020 23.30 -21.50 -46.98
N PRO A 1021 23.54 -20.19 -46.71
CA PRO A 1021 23.54 -19.07 -47.66
C PRO A 1021 24.89 -18.79 -48.35
N LEU A 1022 25.92 -19.63 -48.18
CA LEU A 1022 27.22 -19.44 -48.83
C LEU A 1022 27.15 -19.78 -50.33
N PRO A 1023 27.95 -19.09 -51.18
CA PRO A 1023 28.01 -19.37 -52.61
C PRO A 1023 28.68 -20.72 -52.96
N ASN A 1024 29.39 -21.33 -52.01
CA ASN A 1024 30.09 -22.60 -52.21
C ASN A 1024 29.10 -23.77 -52.17
N ASN A 1025 28.88 -24.44 -53.32
CA ASN A 1025 28.08 -25.65 -53.40
C ASN A 1025 28.84 -26.88 -52.89
N CYS A 1026 28.26 -27.63 -51.95
CA CYS A 1026 28.81 -28.90 -51.48
C CYS A 1026 28.75 -29.93 -52.63
N SER A 1027 29.85 -30.13 -53.34
CA SER A 1027 29.96 -31.19 -54.35
C SER A 1027 30.33 -32.50 -53.66
N ASN A 1028 29.53 -33.55 -53.87
CA ASN A 1028 29.65 -34.85 -53.20
C ASN A 1028 31.07 -35.43 -53.28
N HIS A 1029 31.78 -35.49 -52.14
CA HIS A 1029 32.83 -36.47 -51.91
C HIS A 1029 32.93 -36.80 -50.41
N GLU A 1030 32.53 -38.03 -50.07
CA GLU A 1030 32.95 -38.72 -48.86
C GLU A 1030 34.42 -39.13 -49.01
N ASN A 1031 35.24 -38.68 -48.06
CA ASN A 1031 36.57 -39.13 -47.61
C ASN A 1031 37.68 -38.06 -47.61
N PRO A 1032 38.52 -38.03 -46.56
CA PRO A 1032 39.42 -36.93 -46.26
C PRO A 1032 40.72 -37.02 -47.08
N PRO A 1033 41.29 -35.91 -47.56
CA PRO A 1033 42.65 -35.91 -48.05
C PRO A 1033 43.63 -35.44 -46.97
N THR A 1034 44.63 -36.28 -46.80
CA THR A 1034 45.92 -36.06 -46.15
C THR A 1034 46.67 -34.84 -46.70
N ILE A 1035 47.49 -34.29 -45.82
CA ILE A 1035 48.41 -33.17 -46.02
C ILE A 1035 49.31 -33.38 -47.23
N ALA A 1036 49.28 -32.44 -48.18
CA ALA A 1036 50.40 -32.16 -49.07
C ALA A 1036 50.42 -30.66 -49.40
N GLY A 1037 51.40 -29.96 -48.85
CA GLY A 1037 51.57 -28.52 -49.08
C GLY A 1037 52.01 -28.19 -50.50
N LYS A 1038 51.64 -26.98 -50.95
CA LYS A 1038 52.50 -26.15 -51.80
C LYS A 1038 52.02 -24.69 -51.74
N ASN A 1039 52.91 -23.85 -51.23
CA ASN A 1039 52.85 -22.40 -51.33
C ASN A 1039 52.67 -21.95 -52.79
N ARG A 1040 51.89 -20.89 -53.00
CA ARG A 1040 52.21 -19.80 -53.94
C ARG A 1040 51.39 -18.55 -53.58
N TYR A 1041 52.10 -17.54 -53.09
CA TYR A 1041 51.68 -16.15 -53.11
C TYR A 1041 51.38 -15.72 -54.55
N LYS A 1042 50.26 -15.03 -54.77
CA LYS A 1042 50.16 -13.90 -55.71
C LYS A 1042 49.15 -12.90 -55.16
N ASP A 1043 49.65 -11.68 -54.97
CA ASP A 1043 48.89 -10.43 -54.90
C ASP A 1043 47.92 -10.34 -56.08
N ASP A 1044 46.75 -9.76 -55.84
CA ASP A 1044 46.14 -8.81 -56.79
C ASP A 1044 45.30 -7.80 -55.99
N ASN A 1045 45.84 -6.59 -55.88
CA ASN A 1045 45.12 -5.37 -55.51
C ASN A 1045 44.21 -4.96 -56.68
N GLU A 1046 42.90 -4.89 -56.45
CA GLU A 1046 42.03 -3.94 -57.14
C GLU A 1046 40.86 -3.49 -56.24
N PRO A 1047 40.44 -2.21 -56.27
CA PRO A 1047 39.61 -1.61 -55.23
C PRO A 1047 38.11 -1.87 -55.46
N LYS A 1048 37.47 -2.65 -54.57
CA LYS A 1048 36.01 -2.89 -54.54
C LYS A 1048 35.17 -1.71 -54.00
N ASN A 1049 35.64 -0.48 -54.16
CA ASN A 1049 34.96 0.71 -53.63
C ASN A 1049 34.22 1.55 -54.68
N LEU A 1050 34.10 1.11 -55.94
CA LEU A 1050 33.31 1.88 -56.94
C LEU A 1050 31.87 1.35 -57.09
N TRP A 1051 31.69 0.03 -57.02
CA TRP A 1051 30.39 -0.64 -57.20
C TRP A 1051 29.42 -0.37 -56.05
N PHE A 1052 29.93 -0.28 -54.81
CA PHE A 1052 29.12 0.03 -53.63
C PHE A 1052 28.47 1.42 -53.69
N TYR A 1053 29.19 2.44 -54.20
CA TYR A 1053 28.63 3.78 -54.34
C TYR A 1053 27.66 3.88 -55.52
N LEU A 1054 27.89 3.12 -56.60
CA LEU A 1054 26.94 3.01 -57.71
C LEU A 1054 25.61 2.39 -57.25
N ASP A 1055 25.65 1.36 -56.40
CA ASP A 1055 24.44 0.73 -55.84
C ASP A 1055 23.66 1.67 -54.90
N ILE A 1056 24.37 2.42 -54.05
CA ILE A 1056 23.75 3.45 -53.19
C ILE A 1056 23.12 4.56 -54.03
N MET A 1057 23.80 5.01 -55.10
CA MET A 1057 23.26 6.05 -55.98
C MET A 1057 22.03 5.57 -56.75
N CYS A 1058 22.03 4.32 -57.23
CA CYS A 1058 20.88 3.70 -57.87
C CYS A 1058 19.71 3.55 -56.89
N GLY A 1059 19.94 3.08 -55.67
CA GLY A 1059 18.92 2.93 -54.62
C GLY A 1059 18.33 4.27 -54.16
N PHE A 1060 19.16 5.31 -54.06
CA PHE A 1060 18.68 6.67 -53.76
C PHE A 1060 17.84 7.23 -54.90
N ALA A 1061 18.25 7.01 -56.16
CA ALA A 1061 17.47 7.45 -57.32
C ALA A 1061 16.11 6.75 -57.38
N THR A 1062 16.02 5.43 -57.19
CA THR A 1062 14.73 4.71 -57.15
C THR A 1062 13.86 5.13 -55.97
N GLY A 1063 14.44 5.30 -54.77
CA GLY A 1063 13.69 5.79 -53.59
C GLY A 1063 13.15 7.21 -53.79
N PHE A 1064 13.97 8.11 -54.32
CA PHE A 1064 13.59 9.49 -54.62
C PHE A 1064 12.46 9.56 -55.66
N TRP A 1065 12.58 8.83 -56.77
CA TRP A 1065 11.55 8.79 -57.80
C TRP A 1065 10.28 8.04 -57.39
N GLY A 1066 10.39 7.04 -56.50
CA GLY A 1066 9.23 6.37 -55.91
C GLY A 1066 8.35 7.33 -55.08
N ILE A 1067 8.97 8.17 -54.26
CA ILE A 1067 8.26 9.20 -53.48
C ILE A 1067 7.68 10.28 -54.39
N ILE A 1068 8.46 10.80 -55.34
CA ILE A 1068 8.00 11.81 -56.31
C ILE A 1068 6.83 11.26 -57.15
N GLY A 1069 6.91 10.01 -57.61
CA GLY A 1069 5.85 9.34 -58.36
C GLY A 1069 4.56 9.22 -57.56
N VAL A 1070 4.63 8.77 -56.31
CA VAL A 1070 3.46 8.71 -55.41
C VAL A 1070 2.84 10.10 -55.22
N LEU A 1071 3.66 11.14 -55.05
CA LEU A 1071 3.18 12.53 -54.93
C LEU A 1071 2.59 13.08 -56.23
N TRP A 1072 3.02 12.57 -57.40
CA TRP A 1072 2.48 12.96 -58.70
C TRP A 1072 1.07 12.39 -58.94
N PHE A 1073 0.84 11.13 -58.55
CA PHE A 1073 -0.42 10.42 -58.75
C PHE A 1073 -1.44 10.60 -57.60
N LYS A 1074 -1.01 10.78 -56.34
CA LYS A 1074 -1.91 10.95 -55.18
C LYS A 1074 -2.10 12.43 -54.82
N LYS A 1075 -3.06 13.06 -55.48
CA LYS A 1075 -3.42 14.49 -55.31
C LYS A 1075 -3.69 14.91 -53.84
N GLN A 1076 -4.22 14.02 -53.00
CA GLN A 1076 -4.47 14.32 -51.57
C GLN A 1076 -3.18 14.36 -50.72
N TRP A 1077 -2.24 13.47 -50.99
CA TRP A 1077 -0.97 13.40 -50.26
C TRP A 1077 -0.08 14.59 -50.60
N ARG A 1078 -0.06 14.97 -51.89
CA ARG A 1078 0.57 16.21 -52.35
C ARG A 1078 0.06 17.45 -51.61
N LYS A 1079 -1.27 17.58 -51.45
CA LYS A 1079 -1.88 18.70 -50.73
C LYS A 1079 -1.48 18.73 -49.25
N LYS A 1080 -1.51 17.58 -48.55
CA LYS A 1080 -1.08 17.49 -47.14
C LYS A 1080 0.40 17.85 -46.96
N LEU A 1081 1.27 17.37 -47.84
CA LEU A 1081 2.71 17.66 -47.78
C LEU A 1081 2.98 19.16 -48.00
N PHE A 1082 2.37 19.78 -49.01
CA PHE A 1082 2.54 21.22 -49.24
C PHE A 1082 1.93 22.07 -48.12
N MET A 1083 0.81 21.67 -47.51
CA MET A 1083 0.28 22.36 -46.32
C MET A 1083 1.22 22.26 -45.11
N MET A 1084 1.85 21.10 -44.88
CA MET A 1084 2.78 20.89 -43.78
C MET A 1084 4.11 21.64 -44.01
N ALA A 1085 4.59 21.69 -45.26
CA ALA A 1085 5.74 22.49 -45.65
C ALA A 1085 5.45 23.99 -45.50
N GLN A 1086 4.28 24.46 -45.95
CA GLN A 1086 3.83 25.84 -45.78
C GLN A 1086 3.76 26.21 -44.29
N ALA A 1087 3.14 25.38 -43.45
CA ALA A 1087 3.06 25.61 -42.00
C ALA A 1087 4.44 25.63 -41.31
N SER A 1088 5.42 24.89 -41.83
CA SER A 1088 6.79 24.90 -41.31
C SER A 1088 7.56 26.15 -41.78
N VAL A 1089 7.39 26.55 -43.04
CA VAL A 1089 7.94 27.80 -43.58
C VAL A 1089 7.35 29.00 -42.86
N ASP A 1090 6.05 29.02 -42.56
CA ASP A 1090 5.40 30.09 -41.81
C ASP A 1090 5.95 30.16 -40.37
N LYS A 1091 6.17 29.01 -39.70
CA LYS A 1091 6.82 28.98 -38.38
C LYS A 1091 8.25 29.50 -38.41
N VAL A 1092 9.03 29.15 -39.44
CA VAL A 1092 10.41 29.63 -39.60
C VAL A 1092 10.42 31.12 -39.98
N TYR A 1093 9.54 31.56 -40.87
CA TYR A 1093 9.38 32.96 -41.26
C TYR A 1093 9.00 33.81 -40.06
N VAL A 1094 8.04 33.37 -39.23
CA VAL A 1094 7.67 34.04 -37.98
C VAL A 1094 8.85 34.07 -37.02
N ALA A 1095 9.56 32.95 -36.83
CA ALA A 1095 10.74 32.90 -35.95
C ALA A 1095 11.86 33.85 -36.42
N VAL A 1096 12.13 33.91 -37.73
CA VAL A 1096 13.13 34.81 -38.33
C VAL A 1096 12.67 36.26 -38.27
N ALA A 1097 11.41 36.56 -38.58
CA ALA A 1097 10.84 37.91 -38.49
C ALA A 1097 10.86 38.44 -37.04
N VAL A 1098 10.56 37.59 -36.06
CA VAL A 1098 10.68 37.91 -34.62
C VAL A 1098 12.13 38.15 -34.20
N LYS A 1099 13.09 37.40 -34.78
CA LYS A 1099 14.52 37.56 -34.48
C LYS A 1099 15.11 38.81 -35.15
N VAL A 1100 14.72 39.10 -36.40
CA VAL A 1100 15.13 40.29 -37.16
C VAL A 1100 14.53 41.57 -36.57
N SER A 1101 13.26 41.53 -36.12
CA SER A 1101 12.64 42.67 -35.40
C SER A 1101 13.28 42.93 -34.04
N LYS A 1102 13.72 41.88 -33.31
CA LYS A 1102 14.54 42.03 -32.10
C LYS A 1102 15.92 42.63 -32.39
N ILE A 1103 16.55 42.29 -33.52
CA ILE A 1103 17.86 42.86 -33.91
C ILE A 1103 17.74 44.32 -34.40
N LYS A 1104 16.67 44.68 -35.13
CA LYS A 1104 16.40 46.08 -35.52
C LYS A 1104 16.10 46.95 -34.29
N ARG A 1105 15.28 46.47 -33.34
CA ARG A 1105 15.05 47.17 -32.07
C ARG A 1105 16.31 47.36 -31.22
N GLY A 1106 17.31 46.49 -31.34
CA GLY A 1106 18.60 46.66 -30.66
C GLY A 1106 19.59 47.58 -31.37
N ARG A 1107 19.35 47.95 -32.64
CA ARG A 1107 20.20 48.90 -33.40
C ARG A 1107 19.68 50.33 -33.40
N GLU A 1108 18.41 50.56 -33.09
CA GLU A 1108 17.82 51.90 -32.94
C GLU A 1108 17.93 52.44 -31.49
N THR A 1109 18.52 51.67 -30.57
CA THR A 1109 18.78 52.05 -29.18
C THR A 1109 20.28 52.07 -28.83
N ASN A 1110 21.12 52.44 -29.79
CA ASN A 1110 22.51 52.86 -29.57
C ASN A 1110 22.74 54.22 -30.24
#